data_AF-A0A1Q5PU95-F1
#
_entry.id   AF-A0A1Q5PU95-F1
#
_cell.length_a   1.000
_cell.length_b   1.000
_cell.length_c   1.000
_cell.angle_alpha   90.00
_cell.angle_beta   90.00
_cell.angle_gamma   90.00
#
_symmetry.space_group_name_H-M   'P 1'
#
loop_
_entity.id
_entity.type
_entity.pdbx_description
1 polymer ?
#
loop_
_entity_poly.entity_id
_entity_poly.type
_entity_poly.pdbx_seq_one_letter_code
_entity_poly.pdbx_strand_id
1 'polypeptide(L)'
;MLGAVKTRLHDPADPDKFWYLDAVTDQVTIKFGRHGGRATTRTTQYPDAEAAAAAAAKQVAAKEKAGFVPDPRGPRRALRPGIARPAGGRARATAPVEPLRVDTADPADLGLIVWPLEEAYLPGAPVAFAPEAGPFDPQAEAERAARIAQKADFKDGSYLVPRWVFTEPVFTGVPSPEKVEWWKNYFRRHRTRGENIYRYGDEWVELPPHVAVFLEADFSLPLKELVKVFSERRQTPLLLRGLAGGRPEAEVAAVRANVATNLRTLMQHGSWWKADVLFPTIGALEAIPEEELQEVAEQLTHRGSSEWMLFTLGLPTAAARVAYATKVRYGWMRTWRSVVAWLLGTGAEGFAALRASVEEASKPQAEAMVKEAALRLHGPGAVALFAQLLDTAAAGPATEWLTDHLPQVLRAALSRPQASKLLPLLRNQPLAELREIHSQTTGGIHAVIGEVLAEGELAELAADAAWWVEAATDLPKAVKLPFPASALPPVVVDEAGTLVRLSQAQAGQLLQALSAPERHPLVAAVAERATPASRDRFAVSSLEGWLRAGAPSNRAWLLTNSGWLGGDGLVHFLAPLVRGWPGEGRHQRAVKGLTALANCGSELALAEIAAIADRVKFAAIKRRAGEAMEEIAAARGLSREELNDRIVPTGGLDERGQRHYDYGARQFVAYLTPEGKLVVRQRDETGRLSGKVLTSLPRPNKSDDTALADEARADFQTVKKTVTALAKSQLARFEQALVTQRRWQAADFTAFIASHPVLRGLLAALVWAVWDGETLVATGRLEDGQLVDIDDEPVKLAGRELSVAHPLDLEAQHLADWALTLTDYELSAPFKQLDRPVYTLHPDQGDDIFLHGLSPEPVPAGKLMGSLTKQGWQIGEVGDGGIFTSFVLPLASVGCTVVLEFGDGLWPGYSSDQDDQTVERVWLEKGLLSGNWYTPPASEAQTVRWDSLPPKLLSATLGTLVPLGWS
;
A
#
# COMPACT_ATOMS: atom_id res chain seq x y z
N MET A 1 17.37 -43.72 3.45
CA MET A 1 17.73 -43.11 4.75
C MET A 1 16.65 -43.47 5.76
N LEU A 2 17.04 -43.88 6.96
CA LEU A 2 16.19 -44.39 8.03
C LEU A 2 14.96 -43.48 8.27
N GLY A 3 13.76 -44.08 8.26
CA GLY A 3 12.49 -43.35 8.39
C GLY A 3 12.29 -42.75 9.77
N ALA A 4 11.54 -41.64 9.84
CA ALA A 4 11.17 -40.99 11.10
C ALA A 4 10.49 -41.98 12.06
N VAL A 5 10.95 -42.02 13.31
CA VAL A 5 10.35 -42.87 14.36
C VAL A 5 9.44 -42.01 15.22
N LYS A 6 8.13 -42.16 15.03
CA LYS A 6 7.11 -41.54 15.88
C LYS A 6 6.50 -42.58 16.79
N THR A 7 6.63 -42.39 18.08
CA THR A 7 6.08 -43.30 19.08
C THR A 7 5.25 -42.53 20.09
N ARG A 8 3.97 -42.89 20.21
CA ARG A 8 3.06 -42.36 21.22
C ARG A 8 2.71 -43.46 22.21
N LEU A 9 2.93 -43.17 23.50
CA LEU A 9 2.60 -44.06 24.60
C LEU A 9 1.67 -43.34 25.57
N HIS A 10 0.76 -44.07 26.20
CA HIS A 10 -0.13 -43.57 27.24
C HIS A 10 0.00 -44.40 28.52
N ASP A 11 -0.27 -43.78 29.66
CA ASP A 11 -0.26 -44.44 30.96
C ASP A 11 -1.64 -45.07 31.22
N PRO A 12 -1.78 -46.41 31.26
CA PRO A 12 -3.09 -47.03 31.46
C PRO A 12 -3.67 -46.79 32.87
N ALA A 13 -2.85 -46.32 33.82
CA ALA A 13 -3.30 -45.92 35.16
C ALA A 13 -3.73 -44.44 35.26
N ASP A 14 -3.40 -43.60 34.26
CA ASP A 14 -3.74 -42.17 34.21
C ASP A 14 -3.99 -41.74 32.74
N PRO A 15 -5.23 -41.89 32.23
CA PRO A 15 -5.54 -41.71 30.80
C PRO A 15 -5.35 -40.28 30.30
N ASP A 16 -5.27 -39.30 31.20
CA ASP A 16 -5.01 -37.91 30.84
C ASP A 16 -3.51 -37.65 30.59
N LYS A 17 -2.62 -38.57 30.96
CA LYS A 17 -1.17 -38.40 30.83
C LYS A 17 -0.67 -38.99 29.50
N PHE A 18 -0.06 -38.14 28.68
CA PHE A 18 0.50 -38.53 27.39
C PHE A 18 2.02 -38.39 27.36
N TRP A 19 2.65 -39.27 26.59
CA TRP A 19 4.07 -39.23 26.30
C TRP A 19 4.29 -39.50 24.81
N TYR A 20 4.99 -38.58 24.13
CA TYR A 20 5.22 -38.59 22.69
C TYR A 20 6.71 -38.44 22.42
N LEU A 21 7.23 -39.26 21.52
CA LEU A 21 8.60 -39.18 21.03
C LEU A 21 8.59 -39.10 19.51
N ASP A 22 9.36 -38.15 18.98
CA ASP A 22 9.61 -37.94 17.56
C ASP A 22 11.11 -37.93 17.31
N ALA A 23 11.61 -38.90 16.54
CA ALA A 23 12.99 -38.90 16.06
C ALA A 23 13.01 -38.57 14.57
N VAL A 24 13.58 -37.42 14.23
CA VAL A 24 13.72 -36.92 12.85
C VAL A 24 15.18 -36.54 12.65
N THR A 25 15.78 -37.05 11.57
CA THR A 25 17.21 -36.88 11.27
C THR A 25 18.07 -37.22 12.50
N ASP A 26 18.88 -36.28 12.98
CA ASP A 26 19.80 -36.33 14.11
C ASP A 26 19.19 -35.86 15.45
N GLN A 27 17.87 -35.62 15.53
CA GLN A 27 17.21 -35.09 16.72
C GLN A 27 16.15 -36.03 17.28
N VAL A 28 16.06 -36.10 18.61
CA VAL A 28 14.97 -36.76 19.33
C VAL A 28 14.23 -35.73 20.16
N THR A 29 12.95 -35.51 19.85
CA THR A 29 12.05 -34.64 20.60
C THR A 29 11.08 -35.48 21.43
N ILE A 30 11.04 -35.21 22.72
CA ILE A 30 10.13 -35.84 23.68
C ILE A 30 9.16 -34.79 24.19
N LYS A 31 7.86 -35.05 24.08
CA LYS A 31 6.80 -34.21 24.62
C LYS A 31 5.96 -35.02 25.58
N PHE A 32 5.76 -34.51 26.79
CA PHE A 32 4.95 -35.19 27.80
C PHE A 32 4.19 -34.20 28.68
N GLY A 33 3.03 -34.62 29.17
CA GLY A 33 2.16 -33.78 29.98
C GLY A 33 0.80 -34.43 30.20
N ARG A 34 -0.14 -33.66 30.75
CA ARG A 34 -1.54 -34.06 30.87
C ARG A 34 -2.41 -33.33 29.84
N HIS A 35 -3.45 -33.98 29.34
CA HIS A 35 -4.46 -33.38 28.48
C HIS A 35 -5.14 -32.23 29.23
N GLY A 36 -5.23 -31.05 28.60
CA GLY A 36 -5.73 -29.82 29.23
C GLY A 36 -4.71 -29.04 30.09
N GLY A 37 -3.51 -29.57 30.32
CA GLY A 37 -2.42 -28.89 31.06
C GLY A 37 -1.27 -28.39 30.18
N ARG A 38 -0.32 -27.66 30.78
CA ARG A 38 0.92 -27.22 30.11
C ARG A 38 1.83 -28.43 29.85
N ALA A 39 2.14 -28.72 28.58
CA ALA A 39 3.00 -29.83 28.21
C ALA A 39 4.48 -29.42 28.17
N THR A 40 5.37 -30.29 28.63
CA THR A 40 6.82 -30.09 28.60
C THR A 40 7.40 -30.75 27.34
N THR A 41 8.24 -30.01 26.61
CA THR A 41 8.93 -30.51 25.41
C THR A 41 10.44 -30.42 25.63
N ARG A 42 11.16 -31.50 25.32
CA ARG A 42 12.62 -31.56 25.36
C ARG A 42 13.14 -32.14 24.05
N THR A 43 14.04 -31.41 23.40
CA THR A 43 14.72 -31.87 22.18
C THR A 43 16.19 -32.09 22.50
N THR A 44 16.72 -33.25 22.09
CA THR A 44 18.12 -33.62 22.23
C THR A 44 18.70 -33.88 20.85
N GLN A 45 19.84 -33.27 20.54
CA GLN A 45 20.57 -33.48 19.30
C GLN A 45 21.63 -34.57 19.47
N TYR A 46 21.78 -35.41 18.45
CA TYR A 46 22.73 -36.53 18.37
C TYR A 46 23.68 -36.32 17.18
N PRO A 47 24.81 -37.03 17.10
CA PRO A 47 25.80 -36.85 16.04
C PRO A 47 25.28 -37.19 14.63
N ASP A 48 24.36 -38.15 14.55
CA ASP A 48 23.77 -38.64 13.32
C ASP A 48 22.40 -39.28 13.57
N ALA A 49 21.74 -39.69 12.49
CA ALA A 49 20.41 -40.28 12.54
C ALA A 49 20.36 -41.69 13.13
N GLU A 50 21.47 -42.42 13.10
CA GLU A 50 21.56 -43.79 13.64
C GLU A 50 21.65 -43.74 15.17
N ALA A 51 22.46 -42.82 15.71
CA ALA A 51 22.55 -42.53 17.13
C ALA A 51 21.22 -41.99 17.71
N ALA A 52 20.53 -41.10 16.97
CA ALA A 52 19.21 -40.61 17.35
C ALA A 52 18.16 -41.74 17.42
N ALA A 53 18.14 -42.63 16.41
CA ALA A 53 17.24 -43.78 16.37
C ALA A 53 17.51 -44.78 17.51
N ALA A 54 18.78 -45.06 17.81
CA ALA A 54 19.17 -45.95 18.91
C ALA A 54 18.77 -45.36 20.28
N ALA A 55 18.97 -44.06 20.48
CA ALA A 55 18.55 -43.37 21.70
C ALA A 55 17.02 -43.32 21.85
N ALA A 56 16.28 -43.09 20.76
CA ALA A 56 14.82 -43.14 20.73
C ALA A 56 14.29 -44.53 21.12
N ALA A 57 14.85 -45.60 20.57
CA ALA A 57 14.47 -46.96 20.91
C ALA A 57 14.68 -47.27 22.40
N LYS A 58 15.80 -46.80 23.00
CA LYS A 58 16.09 -46.96 24.43
C LYS A 58 15.08 -46.23 25.32
N GLN A 59 14.66 -45.02 24.93
CA GLN A 59 13.65 -44.22 25.66
C GLN A 59 12.27 -44.87 25.61
N VAL A 60 11.86 -45.41 24.46
CA VAL A 60 10.60 -46.13 24.29
C VAL A 60 10.59 -47.39 25.16
N ALA A 61 11.64 -48.22 25.10
CA ALA A 61 11.74 -49.44 25.92
C ALA A 61 11.72 -49.14 27.43
N ALA A 62 12.33 -48.03 27.86
CA ALA A 62 12.29 -47.60 29.26
C ALA A 62 10.86 -47.19 29.70
N LYS A 63 10.07 -46.58 28.82
CA LYS A 63 8.67 -46.20 29.11
C LYS A 63 7.72 -47.38 29.09
N GLU A 64 7.91 -48.33 28.16
CA GLU A 64 7.16 -49.59 28.15
C GLU A 64 7.43 -50.39 29.43
N LYS A 65 8.69 -50.45 29.91
CA LYS A 65 9.04 -51.07 31.20
C LYS A 65 8.43 -50.33 32.41
N ALA A 66 8.16 -49.03 32.28
CA ALA A 66 7.51 -48.22 33.30
C ALA A 66 5.97 -48.29 33.26
N GLY A 67 5.39 -49.20 32.47
CA GLY A 67 3.95 -49.47 32.43
C GLY A 67 3.17 -48.66 31.37
N PHE A 68 3.83 -47.82 30.57
CA PHE A 68 3.17 -47.11 29.47
C PHE A 68 2.91 -48.06 28.30
N VAL A 69 1.69 -48.01 27.74
CA VAL A 69 1.29 -48.85 26.60
C VAL A 69 1.13 -48.04 25.31
N PRO A 70 1.39 -48.64 24.14
CA PRO A 70 1.19 -47.99 22.85
C PRO A 70 -0.27 -47.53 22.64
N ASP A 71 -0.46 -46.31 22.14
CA ASP A 71 -1.78 -45.81 21.74
C ASP A 71 -2.30 -46.58 20.51
N PRO A 72 -3.46 -47.26 20.57
CA PRO A 72 -4.00 -48.06 19.46
C PRO A 72 -4.46 -47.23 18.25
N ARG A 73 -4.44 -45.88 18.30
CA ARG A 73 -4.84 -45.00 17.18
C ARG A 73 -3.70 -44.62 16.19
N GLY A 74 -2.63 -45.44 16.11
CA GLY A 74 -1.67 -45.58 14.97
C GLY A 74 -0.45 -44.63 14.93
N PRO A 75 0.61 -44.91 14.11
CA PRO A 75 0.97 -46.14 13.40
C PRO A 75 2.36 -46.72 13.78
N ARG A 76 2.45 -48.04 13.97
CA ARG A 76 3.66 -48.83 13.63
C ARG A 76 3.46 -49.38 12.21
N ARG A 77 4.13 -48.84 11.19
CA ARG A 77 4.33 -49.53 9.91
C ARG A 77 5.58 -49.00 9.20
N ALA A 78 6.56 -49.87 8.99
CA ALA A 78 7.73 -49.60 8.16
C ALA A 78 7.30 -49.46 6.69
N LEU A 79 7.71 -48.37 6.04
CA LEU A 79 7.48 -48.09 4.62
C LEU A 79 8.56 -48.77 3.76
N ARG A 80 8.16 -49.47 2.70
CA ARG A 80 9.01 -49.88 1.57
C ARG A 80 9.14 -48.72 0.57
N PRO A 81 10.20 -48.68 -0.29
CA PRO A 81 10.55 -47.50 -1.07
C PRO A 81 9.58 -47.30 -2.24
N GLY A 82 8.95 -46.11 -2.29
CA GLY A 82 8.18 -45.63 -3.43
C GLY A 82 9.07 -44.82 -4.38
N ILE A 83 8.89 -45.03 -5.68
CA ILE A 83 9.46 -44.23 -6.76
C ILE A 83 8.76 -42.86 -6.78
N ALA A 84 9.55 -41.80 -6.94
CA ALA A 84 9.20 -40.40 -6.73
C ALA A 84 8.42 -39.75 -7.89
N ARG A 85 7.63 -38.71 -7.56
CA ARG A 85 7.51 -37.48 -8.36
C ARG A 85 7.70 -36.26 -7.43
N PRO A 86 8.30 -35.15 -7.91
CA PRO A 86 8.75 -34.07 -7.05
C PRO A 86 7.74 -32.91 -6.96
N ALA A 87 7.60 -32.34 -5.76
CA ALA A 87 7.48 -30.90 -5.51
C ALA A 87 7.76 -30.61 -4.02
N GLY A 88 8.65 -29.65 -3.74
CA GLY A 88 8.60 -28.83 -2.52
C GLY A 88 9.25 -29.35 -1.24
N GLY A 89 10.57 -29.54 -1.23
CA GLY A 89 11.34 -29.67 0.01
C GLY A 89 12.83 -29.79 -0.24
N ARG A 90 13.57 -28.68 -0.15
CA ARG A 90 15.04 -28.65 -0.23
C ARG A 90 15.65 -29.53 0.87
N ALA A 91 15.94 -30.79 0.54
CA ALA A 91 17.18 -31.42 0.96
C ALA A 91 18.22 -31.04 -0.10
N ARG A 92 19.24 -30.29 0.30
CA ARG A 92 20.38 -29.93 -0.56
C ARG A 92 21.25 -31.18 -0.74
N ALA A 93 20.76 -32.13 -1.54
CA ALA A 93 21.62 -33.04 -2.27
C ALA A 93 22.08 -32.28 -3.52
N THR A 94 23.38 -32.24 -3.75
CA THR A 94 24.03 -31.64 -4.91
C THR A 94 23.60 -32.37 -6.19
N ALA A 95 22.44 -32.02 -6.74
CA ALA A 95 22.13 -32.24 -8.14
C ALA A 95 22.90 -31.19 -8.96
N PRO A 96 23.45 -31.54 -10.15
CA PRO A 96 24.05 -30.55 -11.02
C PRO A 96 23.01 -29.48 -11.36
N VAL A 97 23.38 -28.21 -11.20
CA VAL A 97 22.54 -27.07 -11.59
C VAL A 97 22.36 -27.16 -13.11
N GLU A 98 21.13 -27.33 -13.57
CA GLU A 98 20.85 -27.30 -15.00
C GLU A 98 21.16 -25.87 -15.52
N PRO A 99 21.89 -25.72 -16.64
CA PRO A 99 22.28 -24.40 -17.13
C PRO A 99 21.04 -23.57 -17.49
N LEU A 100 21.14 -22.26 -17.29
CA LEU A 100 20.09 -21.31 -17.65
C LEU A 100 19.74 -21.40 -19.14
N ARG A 101 18.44 -21.49 -19.46
CA ARG A 101 17.93 -21.59 -20.84
C ARG A 101 16.76 -20.66 -21.04
N VAL A 102 16.62 -20.12 -22.24
CA VAL A 102 15.44 -19.33 -22.65
C VAL A 102 14.41 -20.27 -23.27
N ASP A 103 13.15 -20.16 -22.86
CA ASP A 103 12.06 -20.93 -23.48
C ASP A 103 11.91 -20.56 -24.97
N THR A 104 11.49 -21.52 -25.78
CA THR A 104 11.27 -21.37 -27.23
C THR A 104 9.82 -21.09 -27.61
N ALA A 105 8.88 -21.25 -26.65
CA ALA A 105 7.46 -20.95 -26.85
C ALA A 105 7.22 -19.49 -27.27
N ASP A 106 6.06 -19.23 -27.87
CA ASP A 106 5.61 -17.87 -28.18
C ASP A 106 5.51 -17.05 -26.88
N PRO A 107 6.04 -15.82 -26.79
CA PRO A 107 5.96 -15.01 -25.57
C PRO A 107 4.54 -14.71 -25.08
N ALA A 108 3.53 -14.83 -25.94
CA ALA A 108 2.11 -14.70 -25.59
C ALA A 108 1.48 -16.02 -25.12
N ASP A 109 2.17 -17.15 -25.30
CA ASP A 109 1.66 -18.46 -24.85
C ASP A 109 1.58 -18.51 -23.32
N LEU A 110 0.38 -18.78 -22.82
CA LEU A 110 0.10 -18.90 -21.41
C LEU A 110 0.52 -20.26 -20.84
N GLY A 111 0.80 -21.25 -21.69
CA GLY A 111 1.06 -22.63 -21.28
C GLY A 111 -0.09 -23.18 -20.44
N LEU A 112 -1.33 -22.91 -20.88
CA LEU A 112 -2.54 -23.25 -20.12
C LEU A 112 -2.74 -24.76 -20.06
N ILE A 113 -2.74 -25.32 -18.84
CA ILE A 113 -3.15 -26.71 -18.60
C ILE A 113 -4.66 -26.77 -18.44
N VAL A 114 -5.33 -27.25 -19.48
CA VAL A 114 -6.79 -27.45 -19.52
C VAL A 114 -7.10 -28.92 -19.30
N TRP A 115 -7.97 -29.23 -18.33
CA TRP A 115 -8.47 -30.60 -18.18
C TRP A 115 -9.71 -30.85 -19.04
N PRO A 116 -10.04 -32.13 -19.35
CA PRO A 116 -11.10 -32.46 -20.31
C PRO A 116 -12.46 -31.80 -20.01
N LEU A 117 -12.89 -31.79 -18.74
CA LEU A 117 -14.15 -31.14 -18.36
C LEU A 117 -14.09 -29.61 -18.40
N GLU A 118 -12.89 -29.05 -18.30
CA GLU A 118 -12.67 -27.61 -18.25
C GLU A 118 -12.59 -26.98 -19.65
N GLU A 119 -12.49 -27.78 -20.71
CA GLU A 119 -12.62 -27.31 -22.11
C GLU A 119 -13.91 -26.53 -22.34
N ALA A 120 -14.96 -26.84 -21.57
CA ALA A 120 -16.22 -26.11 -21.63
C ALA A 120 -16.12 -24.65 -21.19
N TYR A 121 -15.07 -24.25 -20.48
CA TYR A 121 -14.79 -22.84 -20.16
C TYR A 121 -14.11 -22.07 -21.29
N LEU A 122 -13.48 -22.76 -22.25
CA LEU A 122 -12.76 -22.13 -23.36
C LEU A 122 -13.75 -21.48 -24.36
N PRO A 123 -13.59 -20.19 -24.71
CA PRO A 123 -14.43 -19.54 -25.70
C PRO A 123 -14.42 -20.29 -27.05
N GLY A 124 -15.58 -20.53 -27.63
CA GLY A 124 -15.71 -21.10 -28.99
C GLY A 124 -15.25 -22.55 -29.18
N ALA A 125 -14.73 -23.22 -28.15
CA ALA A 125 -14.30 -24.61 -28.26
C ALA A 125 -15.48 -25.57 -28.47
N PRO A 126 -15.48 -26.42 -29.51
CA PRO A 126 -16.45 -27.50 -29.64
C PRO A 126 -16.14 -28.57 -28.58
N VAL A 127 -17.05 -28.77 -27.63
CA VAL A 127 -16.85 -29.68 -26.50
C VAL A 127 -18.02 -30.65 -26.38
N ALA A 128 -17.72 -31.93 -26.15
CA ALA A 128 -18.70 -32.96 -25.85
C ALA A 128 -18.12 -33.92 -24.81
N PHE A 129 -18.79 -34.09 -23.67
CA PHE A 129 -18.32 -34.98 -22.62
C PHE A 129 -18.72 -36.43 -22.95
N ALA A 130 -17.73 -37.24 -23.32
CA ALA A 130 -17.91 -38.67 -23.48
C ALA A 130 -18.06 -39.38 -22.11
N PRO A 131 -18.77 -40.53 -22.04
CA PRO A 131 -18.71 -41.41 -20.88
C PRO A 131 -17.28 -41.87 -20.61
N GLU A 132 -16.88 -41.96 -19.34
CA GLU A 132 -15.56 -42.51 -18.98
C GLU A 132 -15.43 -43.98 -19.41
N ALA A 133 -14.27 -44.34 -19.95
CA ALA A 133 -14.03 -45.67 -20.51
C ALA A 133 -13.71 -46.72 -19.44
N GLY A 134 -14.23 -47.95 -19.66
CA GLY A 134 -13.92 -49.13 -18.84
C GLY A 134 -14.81 -49.31 -17.59
N PRO A 135 -14.84 -50.51 -17.00
CA PRO A 135 -15.56 -50.75 -15.74
C PRO A 135 -14.88 -50.03 -14.57
N PHE A 136 -15.66 -49.61 -13.58
CA PHE A 136 -15.14 -48.97 -12.38
C PHE A 136 -14.41 -49.99 -11.49
N ASP A 137 -13.12 -49.75 -11.21
CA ASP A 137 -12.32 -50.53 -10.25
C ASP A 137 -12.06 -49.70 -8.98
N PRO A 138 -12.73 -50.01 -7.85
CA PRO A 138 -12.58 -49.27 -6.60
C PRO A 138 -11.16 -49.33 -6.01
N GLN A 139 -10.40 -50.39 -6.27
CA GLN A 139 -9.05 -50.55 -5.72
C GLN A 139 -8.06 -49.69 -6.52
N ALA A 140 -8.11 -49.74 -7.85
CA ALA A 140 -7.32 -48.87 -8.70
C ALA A 140 -7.64 -47.38 -8.44
N GLU A 141 -8.92 -47.03 -8.26
CA GLU A 141 -9.33 -45.65 -7.96
C GLU A 141 -8.86 -45.21 -6.57
N ALA A 142 -8.82 -46.10 -5.57
CA ALA A 142 -8.25 -45.79 -4.25
C ALA A 142 -6.76 -45.43 -4.31
N GLU A 143 -5.98 -46.22 -5.05
CA GLU A 143 -4.56 -45.94 -5.28
C GLU A 143 -4.36 -44.63 -6.04
N ARG A 144 -5.23 -44.35 -7.02
CA ARG A 144 -5.22 -43.09 -7.77
C ARG A 144 -5.55 -41.91 -6.88
N ALA A 145 -6.65 -41.96 -6.13
CA ALA A 145 -7.07 -40.90 -5.22
C ALA A 145 -5.98 -40.53 -4.21
N ALA A 146 -5.28 -41.52 -3.66
CA ALA A 146 -4.16 -41.30 -2.74
C ALA A 146 -2.97 -40.55 -3.39
N ARG A 147 -2.80 -40.65 -4.71
CA ARG A 147 -1.76 -39.91 -5.46
C ARG A 147 -2.22 -38.52 -5.87
N ILE A 148 -3.47 -38.39 -6.32
CA ILE A 148 -3.93 -37.19 -7.02
C ILE A 148 -4.59 -36.17 -6.11
N ALA A 149 -5.21 -36.58 -4.99
CA ALA A 149 -6.03 -35.72 -4.15
C ALA A 149 -5.28 -35.32 -2.88
N GLN A 150 -5.01 -34.03 -2.73
CA GLN A 150 -4.28 -33.47 -1.58
C GLN A 150 -5.12 -32.40 -0.89
N LYS A 151 -5.03 -32.32 0.44
CA LYS A 151 -5.62 -31.22 1.20
C LYS A 151 -4.59 -30.12 1.43
N ALA A 152 -4.97 -28.90 1.10
CA ALA A 152 -4.26 -27.69 1.48
C ALA A 152 -5.16 -26.89 2.44
N ASP A 153 -4.63 -26.48 3.58
CA ASP A 153 -5.38 -25.62 4.49
C ASP A 153 -5.07 -24.15 4.19
N PHE A 154 -6.09 -23.28 4.27
CA PHE A 154 -5.89 -21.84 4.29
C PHE A 154 -6.83 -21.18 5.31
N LYS A 155 -6.50 -19.95 5.75
CA LYS A 155 -7.25 -19.25 6.81
C LYS A 155 -8.18 -18.20 6.22
N ASP A 156 -9.50 -18.38 6.32
CA ASP A 156 -10.49 -17.38 5.93
C ASP A 156 -11.08 -16.70 7.19
N GLY A 157 -10.61 -15.48 7.47
CA GLY A 157 -10.95 -14.78 8.71
C GLY A 157 -10.37 -15.50 9.94
N SER A 158 -11.22 -15.91 10.88
CA SER A 158 -10.84 -16.70 12.05
C SER A 158 -10.81 -18.22 11.78
N TYR A 159 -11.30 -18.68 10.62
CA TYR A 159 -11.53 -20.09 10.34
C TYR A 159 -10.42 -20.72 9.51
N LEU A 160 -10.06 -21.96 9.82
CA LEU A 160 -9.26 -22.80 8.93
C LEU A 160 -10.21 -23.48 7.94
N VAL A 161 -10.03 -23.21 6.65
CA VAL A 161 -10.82 -23.80 5.57
C VAL A 161 -9.90 -24.74 4.78
N PRO A 162 -10.06 -26.06 4.94
CA PRO A 162 -9.39 -27.02 4.06
C PRO A 162 -9.92 -26.88 2.63
N ARG A 163 -9.04 -27.04 1.65
CA ARG A 163 -9.40 -27.15 0.23
C ARG A 163 -8.69 -28.34 -0.41
N TRP A 164 -9.33 -28.94 -1.39
CA TRP A 164 -8.73 -30.00 -2.19
C TRP A 164 -7.97 -29.44 -3.38
N VAL A 165 -6.77 -29.97 -3.58
CA VAL A 165 -5.89 -29.72 -4.72
C VAL A 165 -5.72 -31.05 -5.45
N PHE A 166 -5.88 -31.02 -6.77
CA PHE A 166 -5.74 -32.20 -7.61
C PHE A 166 -4.57 -32.04 -8.58
N THR A 167 -3.73 -33.07 -8.70
CA THR A 167 -2.64 -33.11 -9.69
C THR A 167 -3.08 -33.68 -11.04
N GLU A 168 -4.24 -34.33 -11.07
CA GLU A 168 -4.90 -34.90 -12.25
C GLU A 168 -6.41 -34.67 -12.14
N PRO A 169 -7.16 -34.62 -13.25
CA PRO A 169 -8.61 -34.46 -13.21
C PRO A 169 -9.30 -35.60 -12.47
N VAL A 170 -10.21 -35.29 -11.53
CA VAL A 170 -11.00 -36.31 -10.81
C VAL A 170 -11.83 -37.14 -11.79
N PHE A 171 -12.47 -36.44 -12.74
CA PHE A 171 -13.27 -37.00 -13.82
C PHE A 171 -12.71 -36.53 -15.17
N THR A 172 -12.59 -37.46 -16.10
CA THR A 172 -12.12 -37.22 -17.48
C THR A 172 -13.25 -37.13 -18.49
N GLY A 173 -14.48 -37.45 -18.07
CA GLY A 173 -15.70 -37.45 -18.87
C GLY A 173 -16.91 -37.57 -17.95
N VAL A 174 -18.04 -38.07 -18.47
CA VAL A 174 -19.24 -38.37 -17.66
C VAL A 174 -18.97 -39.63 -16.82
N PRO A 175 -18.89 -39.53 -15.47
CA PRO A 175 -18.55 -40.65 -14.61
C PRO A 175 -19.73 -41.63 -14.45
N SER A 176 -19.42 -42.90 -14.16
CA SER A 176 -20.44 -43.88 -13.79
C SER A 176 -21.05 -43.58 -12.41
N PRO A 177 -22.31 -43.96 -12.13
CA PRO A 177 -22.93 -43.78 -10.83
C PRO A 177 -22.11 -44.40 -9.68
N GLU A 178 -21.48 -45.55 -9.92
CA GLU A 178 -20.63 -46.24 -8.94
C GLU A 178 -19.39 -45.40 -8.58
N LYS A 179 -18.73 -44.80 -9.58
CA LYS A 179 -17.55 -43.94 -9.36
C LYS A 179 -17.92 -42.65 -8.64
N VAL A 180 -19.06 -42.04 -8.98
CA VAL A 180 -19.61 -40.86 -8.28
C VAL A 180 -19.83 -41.16 -6.79
N GLU A 181 -20.52 -42.27 -6.50
CA GLU A 181 -20.81 -42.65 -5.11
C GLU A 181 -19.53 -43.01 -4.35
N TRP A 182 -18.55 -43.63 -5.01
CA TRP A 182 -17.25 -43.88 -4.39
C TRP A 182 -16.53 -42.59 -4.00
N TRP A 183 -16.46 -41.59 -4.89
CA TRP A 183 -15.79 -40.31 -4.61
C TRP A 183 -16.53 -39.49 -3.56
N LYS A 184 -17.88 -39.49 -3.55
CA LYS A 184 -18.68 -38.91 -2.46
C LYS A 184 -18.26 -39.47 -1.11
N ASN A 185 -18.16 -40.80 -1.02
CA ASN A 185 -17.77 -41.49 0.20
C ASN A 185 -16.31 -41.22 0.58
N TYR A 186 -15.40 -41.16 -0.41
CA TYR A 186 -14.01 -40.79 -0.18
C TYR A 186 -13.89 -39.40 0.46
N PHE A 187 -14.54 -38.38 -0.11
CA PHE A 187 -14.47 -37.01 0.42
C PHE A 187 -15.15 -36.88 1.78
N ARG A 188 -16.30 -37.53 2.01
CA ARG A 188 -16.97 -37.52 3.32
C ARG A 188 -16.11 -38.13 4.42
N ARG A 189 -15.40 -39.24 4.15
CA ARG A 189 -14.50 -39.89 5.11
C ARG A 189 -13.28 -39.02 5.46
N HIS A 190 -12.79 -38.26 4.49
CA HIS A 190 -11.61 -37.40 4.66
C HIS A 190 -11.96 -35.95 4.99
N ARG A 191 -13.23 -35.63 5.21
CA ARG A 191 -13.68 -34.27 5.53
C ARG A 191 -13.12 -33.82 6.88
N THR A 192 -12.67 -32.57 6.96
CA THR A 192 -12.19 -32.03 8.23
C THR A 192 -13.43 -31.68 9.08
N ARG A 193 -13.57 -32.30 10.27
CA ARG A 193 -14.70 -32.00 11.18
C ARG A 193 -14.57 -30.56 11.70
N GLY A 194 -15.51 -29.69 11.33
CA GLY A 194 -15.61 -28.30 11.78
C GLY A 194 -16.84 -27.59 11.18
N GLU A 195 -17.39 -26.62 11.91
CA GLU A 195 -18.72 -25.98 11.76
C GLU A 195 -18.95 -25.12 10.49
N ASN A 196 -18.23 -25.35 9.39
CA ASN A 196 -18.20 -24.44 8.21
C ASN A 196 -19.37 -24.59 7.22
N ILE A 197 -20.31 -25.53 7.42
CA ILE A 197 -21.46 -25.72 6.51
C ILE A 197 -22.39 -24.49 6.55
N TYR A 198 -22.52 -23.86 7.72
CA TYR A 198 -23.47 -22.76 7.93
C TYR A 198 -23.11 -21.46 7.20
N ARG A 199 -21.84 -21.24 6.84
CA ARG A 199 -21.42 -20.00 6.15
C ARG A 199 -21.62 -20.04 4.62
N TYR A 200 -21.57 -21.23 4.02
CA TYR A 200 -21.56 -21.41 2.57
C TYR A 200 -22.75 -22.21 2.03
N GLY A 201 -23.46 -22.97 2.87
CA GLY A 201 -24.62 -23.78 2.44
C GLY A 201 -24.29 -24.94 1.49
N ASP A 202 -23.00 -25.23 1.25
CA ASP A 202 -22.50 -26.24 0.30
C ASP A 202 -21.74 -27.36 1.03
N GLU A 203 -22.17 -28.62 0.89
CA GLU A 203 -21.47 -29.80 1.44
C GLU A 203 -20.04 -29.92 0.88
N TRP A 204 -19.84 -29.45 -0.36
CA TRP A 204 -18.63 -29.59 -1.16
C TRP A 204 -17.82 -28.29 -1.26
N VAL A 205 -17.94 -27.41 -0.26
CA VAL A 205 -17.22 -26.12 -0.22
C VAL A 205 -15.68 -26.26 -0.31
N GLU A 206 -15.14 -27.42 0.06
CA GLU A 206 -13.70 -27.73 -0.03
C GLU A 206 -13.24 -28.11 -1.46
N LEU A 207 -14.16 -28.40 -2.39
CA LEU A 207 -13.86 -28.91 -3.74
C LEU A 207 -13.93 -27.83 -4.83
N PRO A 208 -13.21 -27.97 -5.96
CA PRO A 208 -13.47 -27.18 -7.15
C PRO A 208 -14.94 -27.32 -7.62
N PRO A 209 -15.59 -26.26 -8.10
CA PRO A 209 -17.00 -26.27 -8.47
C PRO A 209 -17.38 -27.35 -9.49
N HIS A 210 -16.51 -27.59 -10.48
CA HIS A 210 -16.74 -28.60 -11.51
C HIS A 210 -16.75 -30.03 -10.94
N VAL A 211 -15.92 -30.32 -9.93
CA VAL A 211 -15.96 -31.62 -9.24
C VAL A 211 -17.23 -31.74 -8.41
N ALA A 212 -17.57 -30.68 -7.66
CA ALA A 212 -18.75 -30.66 -6.79
C ALA A 212 -20.05 -30.91 -7.57
N VAL A 213 -20.27 -30.22 -8.69
CA VAL A 213 -21.50 -30.39 -9.48
C VAL A 213 -21.57 -31.77 -10.15
N PHE A 214 -20.44 -32.34 -10.56
CA PHE A 214 -20.39 -33.70 -11.13
C PHE A 214 -20.67 -34.80 -10.10
N LEU A 215 -20.38 -34.55 -8.83
CA LEU A 215 -20.79 -35.46 -7.76
C LEU A 215 -22.31 -35.44 -7.57
N GLU A 216 -22.97 -34.29 -7.75
CA GLU A 216 -24.40 -34.14 -7.49
C GLU A 216 -25.29 -34.48 -8.68
N ALA A 217 -24.79 -34.31 -9.90
CA ALA A 217 -25.55 -34.54 -11.11
C ALA A 217 -25.86 -36.04 -11.33
N ASP A 218 -27.13 -36.32 -11.63
CA ASP A 218 -27.54 -37.61 -12.20
C ASP A 218 -27.59 -37.49 -13.72
N PHE A 219 -26.52 -37.94 -14.37
CA PHE A 219 -26.35 -37.84 -15.82
C PHE A 219 -27.33 -38.72 -16.63
N SER A 220 -28.08 -39.61 -15.96
CA SER A 220 -29.16 -40.37 -16.62
C SER A 220 -30.39 -39.50 -16.92
N LEU A 221 -30.54 -38.36 -16.23
CA LEU A 221 -31.67 -37.45 -16.42
C LEU A 221 -31.59 -36.70 -17.76
N PRO A 222 -32.75 -36.25 -18.29
CA PRO A 222 -32.80 -35.35 -19.43
C PRO A 222 -32.06 -34.03 -19.17
N LEU A 223 -31.53 -33.41 -20.21
CA LEU A 223 -30.74 -32.17 -20.15
C LEU A 223 -31.48 -31.04 -19.44
N LYS A 224 -32.81 -30.95 -19.57
CA LYS A 224 -33.63 -29.94 -18.86
C LYS A 224 -33.50 -30.01 -17.33
N GLU A 225 -33.35 -31.21 -16.77
CA GLU A 225 -33.19 -31.41 -15.33
C GLU A 225 -31.75 -31.11 -14.90
N LEU A 226 -30.77 -31.46 -15.75
CA LEU A 226 -29.37 -31.11 -15.53
C LEU A 226 -29.15 -29.59 -15.56
N VAL A 227 -29.85 -28.86 -16.44
CA VAL A 227 -29.81 -27.38 -16.45
C VAL A 227 -30.12 -26.82 -15.05
N LYS A 228 -31.15 -27.33 -14.37
CA LYS A 228 -31.49 -26.87 -13.03
C LYS A 228 -30.34 -27.04 -12.03
N VAL A 229 -29.71 -28.22 -12.01
CA VAL A 229 -28.59 -28.54 -11.10
C VAL A 229 -27.38 -27.63 -11.35
N PHE A 230 -27.02 -27.42 -12.62
CA PHE A 230 -25.85 -26.61 -12.99
C PHE A 230 -26.11 -25.11 -12.85
N SER A 231 -27.33 -24.62 -13.11
CA SER A 231 -27.72 -23.22 -12.92
C SER A 231 -27.76 -22.82 -11.44
N GLU A 232 -28.15 -23.73 -10.54
CA GLU A 232 -28.12 -23.48 -9.08
C GLU A 232 -26.68 -23.30 -8.57
N ARG A 233 -25.72 -24.01 -9.17
CA ARG A 233 -24.28 -23.86 -8.90
C ARG A 233 -23.65 -22.83 -9.84
N ARG A 234 -23.89 -21.55 -9.53
CA ARG A 234 -23.46 -20.31 -10.23
C ARG A 234 -22.19 -20.35 -11.10
N GLN A 235 -21.15 -21.10 -10.72
CA GLN A 235 -19.85 -21.18 -11.43
C GLN A 235 -19.80 -22.25 -12.55
N THR A 236 -20.80 -23.12 -12.62
CA THR A 236 -20.81 -24.32 -13.45
C THR A 236 -21.68 -24.32 -14.70
N PRO A 237 -22.57 -23.32 -15.00
CA PRO A 237 -23.42 -23.38 -16.19
C PRO A 237 -22.66 -23.60 -17.51
N LEU A 238 -21.43 -23.11 -17.66
CA LEU A 238 -20.64 -23.35 -18.87
C LEU A 238 -20.33 -24.83 -19.14
N LEU A 239 -20.28 -25.67 -18.11
CA LEU A 239 -20.12 -27.13 -18.27
C LEU A 239 -21.30 -27.77 -19.02
N LEU A 240 -22.45 -27.09 -19.09
CA LEU A 240 -23.59 -27.55 -19.91
C LEU A 240 -23.25 -27.59 -21.40
N ARG A 241 -22.25 -26.84 -21.88
CA ARG A 241 -21.74 -26.93 -23.27
C ARG A 241 -21.30 -28.36 -23.61
N GLY A 242 -20.46 -28.94 -22.75
CA GLY A 242 -19.96 -30.30 -22.93
C GLY A 242 -21.05 -31.35 -22.80
N LEU A 243 -22.03 -31.13 -21.91
CA LEU A 243 -23.16 -32.04 -21.78
C LEU A 243 -24.11 -31.97 -22.98
N ALA A 244 -24.40 -30.77 -23.48
CA ALA A 244 -25.27 -30.57 -24.64
C ALA A 244 -24.68 -31.20 -25.92
N GLY A 245 -23.36 -31.10 -26.12
CA GLY A 245 -22.67 -31.72 -27.26
C GLY A 245 -22.80 -33.24 -27.35
N GLY A 246 -23.12 -33.91 -26.23
CA GLY A 246 -23.36 -35.36 -26.18
C GLY A 246 -24.84 -35.77 -26.27
N ARG A 247 -25.78 -34.83 -26.47
CA ARG A 247 -27.22 -35.07 -26.47
C ARG A 247 -27.83 -34.92 -27.87
N PRO A 248 -29.01 -35.53 -28.14
CA PRO A 248 -29.71 -35.33 -29.41
C PRO A 248 -30.09 -33.86 -29.62
N GLU A 249 -29.88 -33.33 -30.83
CA GLU A 249 -30.15 -31.91 -31.16
C GLU A 249 -31.60 -31.49 -30.86
N ALA A 250 -32.57 -32.41 -31.04
CA ALA A 250 -33.97 -32.13 -30.70
C ALA A 250 -34.18 -31.83 -29.20
N GLU A 251 -33.45 -32.52 -28.32
CA GLU A 251 -33.48 -32.28 -26.88
C GLU A 251 -32.83 -30.93 -26.54
N VAL A 252 -31.66 -30.66 -27.13
CA VAL A 252 -30.91 -29.41 -26.94
C VAL A 252 -31.73 -28.21 -27.41
N ALA A 253 -32.36 -28.28 -28.60
CA ALA A 253 -33.20 -27.23 -29.15
C ALA A 253 -34.42 -26.93 -28.27
N ALA A 254 -35.06 -27.96 -27.71
CA ALA A 254 -36.18 -27.78 -26.78
C ALA A 254 -35.75 -27.08 -25.49
N VAL A 255 -34.57 -27.42 -24.96
CA VAL A 255 -34.00 -26.75 -23.78
C VAL A 255 -33.64 -25.29 -24.09
N ARG A 256 -32.97 -25.01 -25.22
CA ARG A 256 -32.64 -23.64 -25.66
C ARG A 256 -33.89 -22.76 -25.72
N ALA A 257 -34.95 -23.24 -26.36
CA ALA A 257 -36.22 -22.52 -26.46
C ALA A 257 -36.85 -22.24 -25.09
N ASN A 258 -36.80 -23.21 -24.17
CA ASN A 258 -37.33 -23.05 -22.82
C ASN A 258 -36.54 -22.00 -22.02
N VAL A 259 -35.21 -22.09 -22.00
CA VAL A 259 -34.34 -21.18 -21.25
C VAL A 259 -34.49 -19.75 -21.80
N ALA A 260 -34.52 -19.57 -23.12
CA ALA A 260 -34.75 -18.26 -23.75
C ALA A 260 -36.12 -17.66 -23.38
N THR A 261 -37.18 -18.48 -23.41
CA THR A 261 -38.53 -18.04 -23.02
C THR A 261 -38.57 -17.63 -21.53
N ASN A 262 -37.91 -18.40 -20.66
CA ASN A 262 -37.84 -18.10 -19.23
C ASN A 262 -37.11 -16.78 -18.98
N LEU A 263 -35.99 -16.51 -19.67
CA LEU A 263 -35.26 -15.24 -19.54
C LEU A 263 -36.16 -14.05 -19.89
N ARG A 264 -36.79 -14.08 -21.06
CA ARG A 264 -37.68 -12.99 -21.52
C ARG A 264 -38.84 -12.77 -20.54
N THR A 265 -39.43 -13.85 -20.03
CA THR A 265 -40.49 -13.79 -19.01
C THR A 265 -39.99 -13.15 -17.71
N LEU A 266 -38.81 -13.53 -17.22
CA LEU A 266 -38.22 -12.96 -16.01
C LEU A 266 -37.92 -11.47 -16.16
N MET A 267 -37.40 -11.04 -17.30
CA MET A 267 -37.13 -9.63 -17.61
C MET A 267 -38.42 -8.82 -17.69
N GLN A 268 -39.45 -9.33 -18.38
CA GLN A 268 -40.77 -8.68 -18.45
C GLN A 268 -41.41 -8.48 -17.07
N HIS A 269 -41.24 -9.44 -16.16
CA HIS A 269 -41.76 -9.34 -14.79
C HIS A 269 -40.83 -8.62 -13.80
N GLY A 270 -39.73 -8.02 -14.27
CA GLY A 270 -38.77 -7.32 -13.40
C GLY A 270 -38.06 -8.22 -12.38
N SER A 271 -38.01 -9.54 -12.63
CA SER A 271 -37.36 -10.54 -11.76
C SER A 271 -35.86 -10.63 -12.04
N TRP A 272 -35.16 -9.50 -11.97
CA TRP A 272 -33.79 -9.33 -12.44
C TRP A 272 -32.78 -10.28 -11.79
N TRP A 273 -32.89 -10.54 -10.48
CA TRP A 273 -32.01 -11.49 -9.76
C TRP A 273 -32.08 -12.92 -10.34
N LYS A 274 -33.24 -13.34 -10.85
CA LYS A 274 -33.39 -14.67 -11.45
C LYS A 274 -32.89 -14.68 -12.89
N ALA A 275 -33.10 -13.59 -13.62
CA ALA A 275 -32.56 -13.41 -14.97
C ALA A 275 -31.03 -13.47 -14.96
N ASP A 276 -30.43 -12.79 -13.98
CA ASP A 276 -29.00 -12.83 -13.65
C ASP A 276 -28.42 -14.24 -13.50
N VAL A 277 -29.08 -15.10 -12.70
CA VAL A 277 -28.62 -16.48 -12.46
C VAL A 277 -28.77 -17.35 -13.71
N LEU A 278 -29.77 -17.06 -14.55
CA LEU A 278 -30.02 -17.79 -15.78
C LEU A 278 -29.10 -17.36 -16.94
N PHE A 279 -28.60 -16.12 -16.91
CA PHE A 279 -27.76 -15.53 -17.96
C PHE A 279 -26.56 -16.39 -18.42
N PRO A 280 -25.75 -17.00 -17.54
CA PRO A 280 -24.62 -17.82 -17.96
C PRO A 280 -25.07 -19.13 -18.60
N THR A 281 -26.26 -19.62 -18.26
CA THR A 281 -26.87 -20.81 -18.87
C THR A 281 -27.33 -20.50 -20.30
N ILE A 282 -27.88 -19.30 -20.51
CA ILE A 282 -28.24 -18.80 -21.85
C ILE A 282 -27.00 -18.75 -22.74
N GLY A 283 -25.91 -18.17 -22.23
CA GLY A 283 -24.63 -18.13 -22.93
C GLY A 283 -24.05 -19.53 -23.18
N ALA A 284 -24.05 -20.40 -22.17
CA ALA A 284 -23.56 -21.77 -22.29
C ALA A 284 -24.31 -22.58 -23.36
N LEU A 285 -25.61 -22.43 -23.47
CA LEU A 285 -26.41 -23.18 -24.43
C LEU A 285 -26.62 -22.45 -25.75
N GLU A 286 -26.09 -21.23 -25.91
CA GLU A 286 -26.33 -20.37 -27.08
C GLU A 286 -27.84 -20.25 -27.37
N ALA A 287 -28.63 -19.99 -26.30
CA ALA A 287 -30.08 -20.05 -26.36
C ALA A 287 -30.74 -18.84 -27.05
N ILE A 288 -30.01 -17.74 -27.21
CA ILE A 288 -30.43 -16.51 -27.90
C ILE A 288 -29.29 -15.98 -28.79
N PRO A 289 -29.58 -15.12 -29.78
CA PRO A 289 -28.55 -14.47 -30.61
C PRO A 289 -27.59 -13.62 -29.76
N GLU A 290 -26.35 -13.49 -30.23
CA GLU A 290 -25.30 -12.74 -29.54
C GLU A 290 -25.67 -11.27 -29.29
N GLU A 291 -26.34 -10.62 -30.24
CA GLU A 291 -26.80 -9.23 -30.08
C GLU A 291 -27.79 -9.09 -28.91
N GLU A 292 -28.80 -9.97 -28.85
CA GLU A 292 -29.77 -10.01 -27.74
C GLU A 292 -29.06 -10.31 -26.42
N LEU A 293 -28.06 -11.20 -26.41
CA LEU A 293 -27.28 -11.52 -25.21
C LEU A 293 -26.50 -10.31 -24.69
N GLN A 294 -25.90 -9.51 -25.57
CA GLN A 294 -25.20 -8.29 -25.20
C GLN A 294 -26.16 -7.22 -24.67
N GLU A 295 -27.31 -7.01 -25.31
CA GLU A 295 -28.35 -6.08 -24.84
C GLU A 295 -28.88 -6.47 -23.45
N VAL A 296 -29.14 -7.76 -23.23
CA VAL A 296 -29.56 -8.28 -21.92
C VAL A 296 -28.48 -7.99 -20.89
N ALA A 297 -27.21 -8.25 -21.20
CA ALA A 297 -26.12 -7.95 -20.28
C ALA A 297 -26.13 -6.47 -19.86
N GLU A 298 -26.29 -5.54 -20.80
CA GLU A 298 -26.32 -4.10 -20.48
C GLU A 298 -27.42 -3.67 -19.50
N GLN A 299 -28.55 -4.38 -19.51
CA GLN A 299 -29.70 -4.11 -18.63
C GLN A 299 -29.53 -4.68 -17.23
N LEU A 300 -28.66 -5.68 -17.04
CA LEU A 300 -28.40 -6.32 -15.76
C LEU A 300 -27.45 -5.46 -14.89
N THR A 301 -27.95 -4.36 -14.31
CA THR A 301 -27.19 -3.51 -13.37
C THR A 301 -27.53 -3.84 -11.90
N HIS A 302 -26.64 -4.52 -11.15
CA HIS A 302 -27.06 -5.10 -9.86
C HIS A 302 -26.16 -4.95 -8.62
N ARG A 303 -26.87 -5.01 -7.49
CA ARG A 303 -26.49 -4.95 -6.07
C ARG A 303 -26.60 -6.36 -5.46
N GLY A 304 -25.53 -6.94 -4.90
CA GLY A 304 -25.66 -7.90 -3.78
C GLY A 304 -25.29 -9.39 -3.95
N SER A 305 -24.30 -9.82 -4.75
CA SER A 305 -23.76 -11.20 -4.64
C SER A 305 -22.24 -11.28 -4.84
N SER A 306 -21.59 -12.36 -4.38
CA SER A 306 -20.13 -12.44 -4.14
C SER A 306 -19.27 -13.03 -5.27
N GLU A 307 -19.83 -13.44 -6.41
CA GLU A 307 -19.08 -14.15 -7.48
C GLU A 307 -19.52 -13.77 -8.92
N TRP A 308 -19.95 -12.52 -9.14
CA TRP A 308 -20.57 -12.11 -10.41
C TRP A 308 -19.66 -12.19 -11.64
N MET A 309 -18.34 -12.07 -11.48
CA MET A 309 -17.42 -12.14 -12.62
C MET A 309 -17.54 -13.44 -13.42
N LEU A 310 -17.96 -14.56 -12.81
CA LEU A 310 -18.13 -15.80 -13.57
C LEU A 310 -19.40 -15.85 -14.41
N PHE A 311 -20.39 -15.01 -14.10
CA PHE A 311 -21.58 -14.92 -14.93
C PHE A 311 -21.30 -14.26 -16.28
N THR A 312 -20.27 -13.41 -16.33
CA THR A 312 -19.84 -12.79 -17.58
C THR A 312 -19.31 -13.83 -18.56
N LEU A 313 -18.86 -15.00 -18.09
CA LEU A 313 -18.36 -16.07 -18.95
C LEU A 313 -19.40 -16.63 -19.93
N GLY A 314 -20.70 -16.33 -19.73
CA GLY A 314 -21.73 -16.58 -20.73
C GLY A 314 -21.58 -15.73 -22.00
N LEU A 315 -20.84 -14.62 -21.95
CA LEU A 315 -20.54 -13.78 -23.11
C LEU A 315 -19.56 -14.49 -24.06
N PRO A 316 -19.64 -14.23 -25.36
CA PRO A 316 -18.94 -15.03 -26.38
C PRO A 316 -17.43 -14.76 -26.46
N THR A 317 -16.99 -13.53 -26.17
CA THR A 317 -15.58 -13.13 -26.31
C THR A 317 -14.93 -12.79 -24.96
N ALA A 318 -13.61 -13.01 -24.85
CA ALA A 318 -12.83 -12.61 -23.68
C ALA A 318 -12.97 -11.10 -23.38
N ALA A 319 -12.93 -10.27 -24.42
CA ALA A 319 -13.03 -8.83 -24.28
C ALA A 319 -14.38 -8.39 -23.70
N ALA A 320 -15.48 -8.98 -24.17
CA ALA A 320 -16.81 -8.72 -23.63
C ALA A 320 -16.92 -9.18 -22.16
N ARG A 321 -16.37 -10.36 -21.82
CA ARG A 321 -16.32 -10.89 -20.46
C ARG A 321 -15.63 -9.93 -19.49
N VAL A 322 -14.47 -9.38 -19.88
CA VAL A 322 -13.64 -8.47 -19.07
C VAL A 322 -14.24 -7.07 -19.00
N ALA A 323 -14.71 -6.52 -20.12
CA ALA A 323 -15.35 -5.21 -20.16
C ALA A 323 -16.57 -5.17 -19.24
N TYR A 324 -17.41 -6.21 -19.30
CA TYR A 324 -18.55 -6.34 -18.41
C TYR A 324 -18.14 -6.46 -16.94
N ALA A 325 -17.19 -7.35 -16.64
CA ALA A 325 -16.66 -7.54 -15.29
C ALA A 325 -16.16 -6.22 -14.65
N THR A 326 -15.50 -5.38 -15.45
CA THR A 326 -14.91 -4.11 -14.99
C THR A 326 -15.97 -3.02 -14.76
N LYS A 327 -17.07 -3.04 -15.53
CA LYS A 327 -18.21 -2.11 -15.36
C LYS A 327 -18.94 -2.33 -14.03
N VAL A 328 -19.00 -3.57 -13.54
CA VAL A 328 -19.77 -3.94 -12.35
C VAL A 328 -18.90 -3.81 -11.08
N ARG A 329 -18.88 -2.61 -10.50
CA ARG A 329 -18.03 -2.15 -9.37
C ARG A 329 -18.05 -3.00 -8.08
N TYR A 330 -18.91 -4.01 -7.95
CA TYR A 330 -19.09 -4.86 -6.76
C TYR A 330 -18.82 -6.36 -7.00
N GLY A 331 -18.28 -6.74 -8.16
CA GLY A 331 -18.27 -8.13 -8.66
C GLY A 331 -16.97 -8.93 -8.53
N TRP A 332 -15.99 -8.51 -7.72
CA TRP A 332 -14.68 -9.17 -7.68
C TRP A 332 -14.72 -10.65 -7.25
N MET A 333 -13.79 -11.46 -7.76
CA MET A 333 -13.67 -12.88 -7.42
C MET A 333 -13.21 -12.98 -5.98
N ARG A 334 -14.10 -13.44 -5.09
CA ARG A 334 -13.79 -13.51 -3.65
C ARG A 334 -13.17 -14.83 -3.21
N THR A 335 -13.11 -15.81 -4.09
CA THR A 335 -12.65 -17.18 -3.77
C THR A 335 -11.71 -17.74 -4.83
N TRP A 336 -10.91 -18.71 -4.40
CA TRP A 336 -9.97 -19.46 -5.24
C TRP A 336 -10.71 -20.36 -6.23
N ARG A 337 -11.93 -20.78 -5.87
CA ARG A 337 -12.78 -21.71 -6.65
C ARG A 337 -13.07 -21.20 -8.07
N SER A 338 -13.03 -19.89 -8.27
CA SER A 338 -13.38 -19.21 -9.51
C SER A 338 -12.20 -18.97 -10.45
N VAL A 339 -10.97 -19.10 -9.97
CA VAL A 339 -9.77 -18.69 -10.70
C VAL A 339 -9.60 -19.48 -12.00
N VAL A 340 -9.81 -20.79 -11.97
CA VAL A 340 -9.62 -21.65 -13.15
C VAL A 340 -10.62 -21.30 -14.26
N ALA A 341 -11.91 -21.21 -13.93
CA ALA A 341 -12.95 -20.86 -14.90
C ALA A 341 -12.71 -19.47 -15.52
N TRP A 342 -12.29 -18.50 -14.71
CA TRP A 342 -11.93 -17.18 -15.20
C TRP A 342 -10.75 -17.22 -16.16
N LEU A 343 -9.62 -17.83 -15.75
CA LEU A 343 -8.41 -17.91 -16.58
C LEU A 343 -8.65 -18.59 -17.92
N LEU A 344 -9.38 -19.71 -17.93
CA LEU A 344 -9.73 -20.41 -19.16
C LEU A 344 -10.71 -19.61 -20.02
N GLY A 345 -11.63 -18.89 -19.37
CA GLY A 345 -12.63 -18.09 -20.06
C GLY A 345 -12.12 -16.76 -20.64
N THR A 346 -11.01 -16.22 -20.14
CA THR A 346 -10.54 -14.88 -20.55
C THR A 346 -9.09 -14.84 -21.02
N GLY A 347 -8.29 -15.87 -20.75
CA GLY A 347 -6.86 -15.84 -21.00
C GLY A 347 -6.18 -14.62 -20.36
N ALA A 348 -5.22 -14.04 -21.08
CA ALA A 348 -4.43 -12.90 -20.62
C ALA A 348 -5.27 -11.62 -20.39
N GLU A 349 -6.38 -11.45 -21.10
CA GLU A 349 -7.26 -10.28 -20.97
C GLU A 349 -7.84 -10.16 -19.55
N GLY A 350 -8.03 -11.28 -18.86
CA GLY A 350 -8.56 -11.32 -17.49
C GLY A 350 -7.54 -11.07 -16.38
N PHE A 351 -6.25 -10.89 -16.69
CA PHE A 351 -5.20 -10.75 -15.68
C PHE A 351 -5.37 -9.52 -14.79
N ALA A 352 -5.81 -8.38 -15.35
CA ALA A 352 -6.04 -7.16 -14.58
C ALA A 352 -7.17 -7.35 -13.55
N ALA A 353 -8.26 -8.00 -13.96
CA ALA A 353 -9.39 -8.28 -13.08
C ALA A 353 -9.05 -9.30 -11.98
N LEU A 354 -8.25 -10.32 -12.32
CA LEU A 354 -7.73 -11.27 -11.34
C LEU A 354 -6.84 -10.58 -10.30
N ARG A 355 -5.93 -9.70 -10.75
CA ARG A 355 -5.08 -8.91 -9.83
C ARG A 355 -5.90 -8.11 -8.84
N ALA A 356 -6.87 -7.32 -9.32
CA ALA A 356 -7.69 -6.49 -8.44
C ALA A 356 -8.52 -7.35 -7.46
N SER A 357 -8.97 -8.53 -7.88
CA SER A 357 -9.60 -9.50 -6.96
C SER A 357 -8.65 -10.02 -5.87
N VAL A 358 -7.38 -10.24 -6.21
CA VAL A 358 -6.34 -10.63 -5.25
C VAL A 358 -6.04 -9.50 -4.26
N GLU A 359 -6.06 -8.24 -4.70
CA GLU A 359 -5.83 -7.06 -3.85
C GLU A 359 -6.95 -6.84 -2.82
N GLU A 360 -8.20 -7.15 -3.17
CA GLU A 360 -9.33 -7.08 -2.25
C GLU A 360 -9.44 -8.29 -1.31
N ALA A 361 -8.83 -9.42 -1.67
CA ALA A 361 -8.89 -10.65 -0.90
C ALA A 361 -8.03 -10.58 0.38
N SER A 362 -8.44 -11.35 1.40
CA SER A 362 -7.58 -11.57 2.57
C SER A 362 -6.29 -12.29 2.15
N LYS A 363 -5.17 -12.07 2.83
CA LYS A 363 -3.87 -12.69 2.46
C LYS A 363 -3.96 -14.20 2.17
N PRO A 364 -4.59 -15.04 3.02
CA PRO A 364 -4.64 -16.47 2.74
C PRO A 364 -5.52 -16.80 1.52
N GLN A 365 -6.59 -16.02 1.29
CA GLN A 365 -7.45 -16.17 0.13
C GLN A 365 -6.73 -15.74 -1.16
N ALA A 366 -6.00 -14.62 -1.11
CA ALA A 366 -5.12 -14.13 -2.17
C ALA A 366 -4.05 -15.19 -2.54
N GLU A 367 -3.37 -15.77 -1.56
CA GLU A 367 -2.38 -16.84 -1.79
C GLU A 367 -3.02 -18.09 -2.39
N ALA A 368 -4.22 -18.48 -1.95
CA ALA A 368 -4.95 -19.62 -2.51
C ALA A 368 -5.31 -19.38 -3.99
N MET A 369 -5.78 -18.17 -4.34
CA MET A 369 -6.10 -17.79 -5.72
C MET A 369 -4.87 -17.86 -6.63
N VAL A 370 -3.73 -17.32 -6.19
CA VAL A 370 -2.51 -17.33 -7.00
C VAL A 370 -1.94 -18.74 -7.13
N LYS A 371 -2.06 -19.59 -6.09
CA LYS A 371 -1.70 -21.01 -6.19
C LYS A 371 -2.55 -21.77 -7.21
N GLU A 372 -3.86 -21.48 -7.28
CA GLU A 372 -4.71 -22.06 -8.34
C GLU A 372 -4.29 -21.61 -9.74
N ALA A 373 -3.95 -20.33 -9.92
CA ALA A 373 -3.43 -19.83 -11.18
C ALA A 373 -2.09 -20.52 -11.55
N ALA A 374 -1.19 -20.70 -10.59
CA ALA A 374 0.11 -21.34 -10.75
C ALA A 374 0.02 -22.83 -11.15
N LEU A 375 -1.07 -23.52 -10.82
CA LEU A 375 -1.30 -24.88 -11.29
C LEU A 375 -1.62 -24.92 -12.79
N ARG A 376 -2.16 -23.83 -13.35
CA ARG A 376 -2.71 -23.79 -14.71
C ARG A 376 -1.84 -23.07 -15.71
N LEU A 377 -1.01 -22.15 -15.28
CA LEU A 377 -0.20 -21.30 -16.14
C LEU A 377 1.26 -21.73 -16.11
N HIS A 378 1.84 -22.09 -17.26
CA HIS A 378 3.22 -22.59 -17.36
C HIS A 378 4.01 -21.93 -18.50
N GLY A 379 3.41 -20.99 -19.25
CA GLY A 379 4.04 -20.34 -20.40
C GLY A 379 4.58 -18.94 -20.12
N PRO A 380 5.40 -18.38 -21.03
CA PRO A 380 6.00 -17.05 -20.90
C PRO A 380 4.97 -15.91 -20.84
N GLY A 381 3.79 -16.07 -21.45
CA GLY A 381 2.73 -15.07 -21.40
C GLY A 381 2.12 -14.90 -20.01
N ALA A 382 2.26 -15.90 -19.13
CA ALA A 382 1.79 -15.83 -17.75
C ALA A 382 2.70 -15.01 -16.83
N VAL A 383 3.96 -14.78 -17.22
CA VAL A 383 4.95 -14.05 -16.41
C VAL A 383 4.45 -12.65 -16.05
N ALA A 384 3.72 -12.00 -16.96
CA ALA A 384 3.14 -10.68 -16.71
C ALA A 384 2.19 -10.68 -15.49
N LEU A 385 1.36 -11.72 -15.34
CA LEU A 385 0.48 -11.90 -14.18
C LEU A 385 1.27 -12.08 -12.88
N PHE A 386 2.25 -12.97 -12.86
CA PHE A 386 3.00 -13.22 -11.62
C PHE A 386 3.90 -12.06 -11.24
N ALA A 387 4.50 -11.36 -12.21
CA ALA A 387 5.27 -10.15 -11.98
C ALA A 387 4.41 -9.01 -11.39
N GLN A 388 3.18 -8.83 -11.87
CA GLN A 388 2.27 -7.83 -11.29
C GLN A 388 1.78 -8.21 -9.89
N LEU A 389 1.78 -9.49 -9.52
CA LEU A 389 1.33 -9.95 -8.19
C LEU A 389 2.39 -9.80 -7.09
N LEU A 390 3.65 -9.48 -7.45
CA LEU A 390 4.76 -9.28 -6.51
C LEU A 390 4.57 -8.10 -5.53
N ASP A 391 3.65 -7.17 -5.81
CA ASP A 391 3.32 -6.04 -4.92
C ASP A 391 2.03 -6.28 -4.09
N THR A 392 1.43 -7.47 -4.20
CA THR A 392 0.18 -7.84 -3.52
C THR A 392 0.41 -8.71 -2.28
N ALA A 393 -0.67 -9.02 -1.55
CA ALA A 393 -0.61 -9.96 -0.43
C ALA A 393 -0.19 -11.39 -0.82
N ALA A 394 -0.24 -11.73 -2.12
CA ALA A 394 0.13 -13.03 -2.69
C ALA A 394 1.53 -13.06 -3.33
N ALA A 395 2.41 -12.12 -2.97
CA ALA A 395 3.78 -12.06 -3.50
C ALA A 395 4.59 -13.36 -3.27
N GLY A 396 4.32 -14.10 -2.19
CA GLY A 396 4.98 -15.37 -1.88
C GLY A 396 4.80 -16.42 -2.98
N PRO A 397 3.56 -16.90 -3.23
CA PRO A 397 3.28 -17.84 -4.32
C PRO A 397 3.70 -17.33 -5.71
N ALA A 398 3.60 -16.02 -5.97
CA ALA A 398 4.07 -15.45 -7.23
C ALA A 398 5.60 -15.56 -7.40
N THR A 399 6.36 -15.31 -6.32
CA THR A 399 7.82 -15.48 -6.31
C THR A 399 8.22 -16.93 -6.52
N GLU A 400 7.50 -17.87 -5.89
CA GLU A 400 7.71 -19.31 -6.06
C GLU A 400 7.54 -19.71 -7.53
N TRP A 401 6.41 -19.33 -8.15
CA TRP A 401 6.16 -19.61 -9.56
C TRP A 401 7.23 -19.01 -10.48
N LEU A 402 7.58 -17.73 -10.31
CA LEU A 402 8.60 -17.07 -11.13
C LEU A 402 9.99 -17.71 -11.00
N THR A 403 10.32 -18.24 -9.82
CA THR A 403 11.58 -18.94 -9.58
C THR A 403 11.60 -20.30 -10.29
N ASP A 404 10.48 -21.02 -10.24
CA ASP A 404 10.34 -22.34 -10.87
C ASP A 404 10.19 -22.26 -12.41
N HIS A 405 9.81 -21.10 -12.95
CA HIS A 405 9.57 -20.84 -14.38
C HIS A 405 10.57 -19.86 -14.99
N LEU A 406 11.85 -19.96 -14.58
CA LEU A 406 12.89 -19.06 -15.04
C LEU A 406 13.08 -19.05 -16.57
N PRO A 407 13.02 -20.18 -17.30
CA PRO A 407 13.06 -20.16 -18.77
C PRO A 407 11.95 -19.33 -19.41
N GLN A 408 10.74 -19.37 -18.85
CA GLN A 408 9.60 -18.58 -19.29
C GLN A 408 9.78 -17.11 -18.96
N VAL A 409 10.31 -16.80 -17.76
CA VAL A 409 10.67 -15.42 -17.38
C VAL A 409 11.63 -14.80 -18.39
N LEU A 410 12.64 -15.55 -18.84
CA LEU A 410 13.63 -15.08 -19.79
C LEU A 410 13.05 -14.87 -21.20
N ARG A 411 11.98 -15.58 -21.55
CA ARG A 411 11.27 -15.47 -22.82
C ARG A 411 10.17 -14.40 -22.82
N ALA A 412 9.70 -13.96 -21.65
CA ALA A 412 8.53 -13.10 -21.50
C ALA A 412 8.65 -11.74 -22.20
N ALA A 413 7.57 -11.35 -22.90
CA ALA A 413 7.46 -10.03 -23.53
C ALA A 413 6.92 -8.98 -22.54
N LEU A 414 7.78 -8.50 -21.65
CA LEU A 414 7.42 -7.48 -20.65
C LEU A 414 7.85 -6.06 -21.07
N SER A 415 7.09 -5.06 -20.63
CA SER A 415 7.57 -3.66 -20.65
C SER A 415 8.72 -3.48 -19.64
N ARG A 416 9.54 -2.44 -19.82
CA ARG A 416 10.65 -2.12 -18.91
C ARG A 416 10.18 -2.01 -17.44
N PRO A 417 9.10 -1.27 -17.10
CA PRO A 417 8.61 -1.20 -15.72
C PRO A 417 8.18 -2.56 -15.14
N GLN A 418 7.57 -3.43 -15.95
CA GLN A 418 7.18 -4.77 -15.52
C GLN A 418 8.41 -5.66 -15.27
N ALA A 419 9.39 -5.63 -16.18
CA ALA A 419 10.62 -6.40 -16.07
C ALA A 419 11.48 -5.95 -14.87
N SER A 420 11.48 -4.65 -14.52
CA SER A 420 12.22 -4.15 -13.34
C SER A 420 11.78 -4.80 -12.03
N LYS A 421 10.52 -5.26 -11.92
CA LYS A 421 10.06 -6.03 -10.74
C LYS A 421 10.78 -7.38 -10.59
N LEU A 422 11.39 -7.89 -11.65
CA LEU A 422 12.11 -9.17 -11.70
C LEU A 422 13.62 -9.03 -11.47
N LEU A 423 14.16 -7.80 -11.34
CA LEU A 423 15.57 -7.56 -10.99
C LEU A 423 16.03 -8.37 -9.77
N PRO A 424 15.27 -8.46 -8.65
CA PRO A 424 15.65 -9.29 -7.52
C PRO A 424 15.86 -10.77 -7.85
N LEU A 425 15.06 -11.32 -8.78
CA LEU A 425 15.17 -12.71 -9.23
C LEU A 425 16.38 -12.91 -10.14
N LEU A 426 16.58 -11.99 -11.09
CA LEU A 426 17.66 -12.07 -12.07
C LEU A 426 19.04 -11.86 -11.44
N ARG A 427 19.18 -10.97 -10.45
CA ARG A 427 20.44 -10.79 -9.70
C ARG A 427 20.90 -12.04 -8.94
N ASN A 428 19.99 -12.97 -8.66
CA ASN A 428 20.36 -14.25 -8.03
C ASN A 428 20.93 -15.27 -9.02
N GLN A 429 20.98 -14.97 -10.32
CA GLN A 429 21.51 -15.86 -11.34
C GLN A 429 23.00 -15.61 -11.57
N PRO A 430 23.78 -16.63 -11.98
CA PRO A 430 25.18 -16.45 -12.33
C PRO A 430 25.37 -15.46 -13.50
N LEU A 431 26.24 -14.46 -13.31
CA LEU A 431 26.49 -13.43 -14.34
C LEU A 431 27.03 -14.01 -15.65
N ALA A 432 27.79 -15.10 -15.59
CA ALA A 432 28.30 -15.79 -16.78
C ALA A 432 27.14 -16.36 -17.62
N GLU A 433 26.20 -17.07 -16.98
CA GLU A 433 25.03 -17.64 -17.66
C GLU A 433 24.12 -16.54 -18.21
N LEU A 434 23.87 -15.47 -17.44
CA LEU A 434 23.10 -14.32 -17.93
C LEU A 434 23.72 -13.68 -19.18
N ARG A 435 25.06 -13.60 -19.25
CA ARG A 435 25.78 -13.06 -20.42
C ARG A 435 25.61 -13.95 -21.65
N GLU A 436 25.66 -15.27 -21.48
CA GLU A 436 25.47 -16.23 -22.57
C GLU A 436 24.06 -16.17 -23.18
N ILE A 437 23.04 -15.96 -22.36
CA ILE A 437 21.65 -15.92 -22.82
C ILE A 437 21.16 -14.51 -23.19
N HIS A 438 21.91 -13.44 -22.88
CA HIS A 438 21.45 -12.06 -23.03
C HIS A 438 20.97 -11.75 -24.45
N SER A 439 21.70 -12.23 -25.46
CA SER A 439 21.38 -12.08 -26.89
C SER A 439 20.11 -12.84 -27.33
N GLN A 440 19.65 -13.81 -26.54
CA GLN A 440 18.45 -14.61 -26.81
C GLN A 440 17.18 -14.00 -26.18
N THR A 441 17.33 -13.02 -25.31
CA THR A 441 16.22 -12.31 -24.65
C THR A 441 15.82 -11.05 -25.41
N THR A 442 14.59 -10.56 -25.21
CA THR A 442 14.08 -9.36 -25.90
C THR A 442 13.34 -8.43 -24.95
N GLY A 443 13.01 -7.22 -25.41
CA GLY A 443 12.15 -6.27 -24.69
C GLY A 443 12.67 -5.87 -23.30
N GLY A 444 11.76 -5.75 -22.33
CA GLY A 444 12.10 -5.34 -20.96
C GLY A 444 13.07 -6.29 -20.26
N ILE A 445 12.97 -7.61 -20.51
CA ILE A 445 13.85 -8.64 -19.93
C ILE A 445 15.29 -8.43 -20.40
N HIS A 446 15.50 -8.24 -21.71
CA HIS A 446 16.83 -7.94 -22.26
C HIS A 446 17.46 -6.71 -21.60
N ALA A 447 16.67 -5.66 -21.39
CA ALA A 447 17.14 -4.44 -20.76
C ALA A 447 17.54 -4.66 -19.29
N VAL A 448 16.78 -5.45 -18.51
CA VAL A 448 17.11 -5.67 -17.08
C VAL A 448 18.26 -6.64 -16.89
N ILE A 449 18.44 -7.62 -17.79
CA ILE A 449 19.66 -8.44 -17.81
C ILE A 449 20.87 -7.57 -18.12
N GLY A 450 20.78 -6.67 -19.10
CA GLY A 450 21.84 -5.71 -19.40
C GLY A 450 22.21 -4.84 -18.20
N GLU A 451 21.21 -4.39 -17.42
CA GLU A 451 21.45 -3.67 -16.15
C GLU A 451 22.21 -4.52 -15.12
N VAL A 452 21.80 -5.77 -14.91
CA VAL A 452 22.48 -6.70 -13.98
C VAL A 452 23.91 -7.01 -14.43
N LEU A 453 24.15 -7.14 -15.73
CA LEU A 453 25.49 -7.34 -16.29
C LEU A 453 26.38 -6.11 -16.08
N ALA A 454 25.86 -4.91 -16.37
CA ALA A 454 26.58 -3.66 -16.15
C ALA A 454 26.89 -3.43 -14.65
N GLU A 455 25.95 -3.78 -13.76
CA GLU A 455 26.17 -3.80 -12.31
C GLU A 455 27.33 -4.73 -11.94
N GLY A 456 27.42 -5.91 -12.56
CA GLY A 456 28.47 -6.90 -12.30
C GLY A 456 29.84 -6.52 -12.85
N GLU A 457 29.91 -5.68 -13.88
CA GLU A 457 31.14 -5.21 -14.54
C GLU A 457 31.88 -4.13 -13.74
N LEU A 458 31.21 -3.49 -12.78
CA LEU A 458 31.87 -2.59 -11.83
C LEU A 458 32.89 -3.39 -10.99
N ALA A 459 34.09 -2.82 -10.84
CA ALA A 459 35.14 -3.38 -9.99
C ALA A 459 34.66 -3.46 -8.53
N GLU A 460 35.03 -4.54 -7.84
CA GLU A 460 34.73 -4.70 -6.43
C GLU A 460 35.67 -3.86 -5.57
N LEU A 461 35.13 -3.26 -4.50
CA LEU A 461 35.92 -2.63 -3.45
C LEU A 461 36.87 -3.67 -2.84
N ALA A 462 38.15 -3.32 -2.75
CA ALA A 462 39.16 -4.17 -2.14
C ALA A 462 38.78 -4.55 -0.69
N ALA A 463 38.95 -5.83 -0.33
CA ALA A 463 38.55 -6.33 0.99
C ALA A 463 39.36 -5.71 2.15
N ASP A 464 40.56 -5.21 1.85
CA ASP A 464 41.50 -4.55 2.74
C ASP A 464 41.46 -3.02 2.64
N ALA A 465 40.44 -2.44 1.98
CA ALA A 465 40.23 -0.99 1.97
C ALA A 465 40.21 -0.45 3.40
N ALA A 466 41.15 0.46 3.71
CA ALA A 466 41.45 0.86 5.09
C ALA A 466 40.22 1.40 5.84
N TRP A 467 39.43 2.27 5.19
CA TRP A 467 38.22 2.83 5.78
C TRP A 467 37.14 1.77 6.04
N TRP A 468 37.07 0.73 5.19
CA TRP A 468 36.12 -0.36 5.37
C TRP A 468 36.51 -1.21 6.57
N VAL A 469 37.78 -1.60 6.67
CA VAL A 469 38.31 -2.40 7.79
C VAL A 469 38.14 -1.68 9.12
N GLU A 470 38.42 -0.37 9.15
CA GLU A 470 38.23 0.46 10.34
C GLU A 470 36.74 0.55 10.76
N ALA A 471 35.85 0.79 9.79
CA ALA A 471 34.43 1.00 10.08
C ALA A 471 33.63 -0.30 10.31
N ALA A 472 34.09 -1.44 9.79
CA ALA A 472 33.46 -2.76 9.91
C ALA A 472 33.87 -3.53 11.20
N THR A 473 34.18 -2.79 12.26
CA THR A 473 34.45 -3.33 13.60
C THR A 473 33.14 -3.57 14.36
N ASP A 474 33.15 -4.49 15.35
CA ASP A 474 32.01 -4.77 16.25
C ASP A 474 30.64 -5.07 15.59
N LEU A 475 30.67 -5.71 14.41
CA LEU A 475 29.45 -6.06 13.67
C LEU A 475 28.50 -6.95 14.49
N PRO A 476 27.18 -6.64 14.49
CA PRO A 476 26.16 -7.53 15.04
C PRO A 476 26.17 -8.91 14.37
N LYS A 477 25.68 -9.94 15.07
CA LYS A 477 25.58 -11.29 14.51
C LYS A 477 24.72 -11.31 13.25
N ALA A 478 25.18 -12.06 12.24
CA ALA A 478 24.45 -12.30 11.00
C ALA A 478 22.98 -12.69 11.24
N VAL A 479 22.08 -11.89 10.69
CA VAL A 479 20.64 -12.06 10.81
C VAL A 479 20.10 -12.75 9.55
N LYS A 480 19.32 -13.82 9.71
CA LYS A 480 18.62 -14.43 8.57
C LYS A 480 17.61 -13.45 7.98
N LEU A 481 17.87 -12.99 6.77
CA LEU A 481 17.00 -12.10 6.01
C LEU A 481 15.78 -12.85 5.44
N PRO A 482 14.66 -12.15 5.22
CA PRO A 482 13.48 -12.75 4.62
C PRO A 482 13.55 -12.82 3.08
N PHE A 483 14.65 -12.38 2.49
CA PHE A 483 14.98 -12.45 1.06
C PHE A 483 16.49 -12.70 0.91
N PRO A 484 16.97 -13.22 -0.25
CA PRO A 484 18.40 -13.40 -0.47
C PRO A 484 19.11 -12.05 -0.63
N ALA A 485 20.24 -11.85 0.05
CA ALA A 485 21.01 -10.60 -0.01
C ALA A 485 21.52 -10.29 -1.44
N SER A 486 21.80 -11.33 -2.22
CA SER A 486 22.19 -11.24 -3.64
C SER A 486 21.12 -10.63 -4.54
N ALA A 487 19.86 -10.53 -4.08
CA ALA A 487 18.79 -9.89 -4.83
C ALA A 487 18.85 -8.35 -4.77
N LEU A 488 19.66 -7.78 -3.87
CA LEU A 488 19.78 -6.34 -3.70
C LEU A 488 20.66 -5.73 -4.81
N PRO A 489 20.37 -4.50 -5.27
CA PRO A 489 21.25 -3.77 -6.18
C PRO A 489 22.61 -3.52 -5.51
N PRO A 490 23.70 -3.39 -6.27
CA PRO A 490 24.99 -3.06 -5.69
C PRO A 490 24.98 -1.65 -5.09
N VAL A 491 25.65 -1.51 -3.95
CA VAL A 491 26.04 -0.21 -3.41
C VAL A 491 27.34 0.20 -4.10
N VAL A 492 27.39 1.41 -4.63
CA VAL A 492 28.53 1.94 -5.39
C VAL A 492 29.13 3.10 -4.61
N VAL A 493 30.40 2.98 -4.26
CA VAL A 493 31.19 3.98 -3.53
C VAL A 493 32.19 4.65 -4.46
N ASP A 494 32.49 5.92 -4.18
CA ASP A 494 33.57 6.64 -4.84
C ASP A 494 34.87 6.42 -4.05
N GLU A 495 35.79 5.67 -4.64
CA GLU A 495 37.13 5.44 -4.11
C GLU A 495 38.13 6.30 -4.90
N ALA A 496 38.44 7.48 -4.35
CA ALA A 496 39.40 8.43 -4.91
C ALA A 496 39.14 8.83 -6.39
N GLY A 497 37.87 9.05 -6.75
CA GLY A 497 37.42 9.40 -8.10
C GLY A 497 37.06 8.20 -8.98
N THR A 498 37.14 6.97 -8.45
CA THR A 498 36.78 5.73 -9.16
C THR A 498 35.56 5.09 -8.52
N LEU A 499 34.51 4.86 -9.32
CA LEU A 499 33.30 4.18 -8.85
C LEU A 499 33.54 2.68 -8.75
N VAL A 500 33.42 2.13 -7.54
CA VAL A 500 33.56 0.70 -7.24
C VAL A 500 32.32 0.18 -6.50
N ARG A 501 31.96 -1.08 -6.69
CA ARG A 501 30.82 -1.70 -6.01
C ARG A 501 31.26 -2.48 -4.79
N LEU A 502 30.39 -2.59 -3.79
CA LEU A 502 30.61 -3.53 -2.70
C LEU A 502 30.51 -4.99 -3.20
N SER A 503 31.39 -5.86 -2.68
CA SER A 503 31.26 -7.31 -2.86
C SER A 503 30.03 -7.85 -2.12
N GLN A 504 29.61 -9.08 -2.45
CA GLN A 504 28.50 -9.74 -1.75
C GLN A 504 28.78 -9.92 -0.23
N ALA A 505 30.04 -10.17 0.13
CA ALA A 505 30.46 -10.28 1.53
C ALA A 505 30.32 -8.94 2.26
N GLN A 506 30.80 -7.85 1.65
CA GLN A 506 30.69 -6.50 2.18
C GLN A 506 29.23 -6.02 2.27
N ALA A 507 28.39 -6.33 1.27
CA ALA A 507 26.96 -6.07 1.35
C ALA A 507 26.30 -6.82 2.53
N GLY A 508 26.72 -8.05 2.80
CA GLY A 508 26.31 -8.82 3.98
C GLY A 508 26.76 -8.21 5.31
N GLN A 509 27.96 -7.62 5.37
CA GLN A 509 28.45 -6.87 6.53
C GLN A 509 27.67 -5.56 6.73
N LEU A 510 27.35 -4.84 5.65
CA LEU A 510 26.50 -3.65 5.71
C LEU A 510 25.11 -3.97 6.26
N LEU A 511 24.49 -5.09 5.85
CA LEU A 511 23.20 -5.54 6.40
C LEU A 511 23.29 -5.95 7.88
N GLN A 512 24.43 -6.50 8.32
CA GLN A 512 24.69 -6.75 9.74
C GLN A 512 24.78 -5.44 10.52
N ALA A 513 25.57 -4.47 10.03
CA ALA A 513 25.70 -3.15 10.62
C ALA A 513 24.35 -2.41 10.69
N LEU A 514 23.53 -2.48 9.62
CA LEU A 514 22.18 -1.92 9.60
C LEU A 514 21.22 -2.57 10.60
N SER A 515 21.50 -3.80 11.07
CA SER A 515 20.66 -4.46 12.07
C SER A 515 20.94 -4.02 13.51
N ALA A 516 21.97 -3.19 13.72
CA ALA A 516 22.30 -2.61 15.02
C ALA A 516 21.15 -1.71 15.54
N PRO A 517 20.97 -1.62 16.87
CA PRO A 517 19.95 -0.75 17.47
C PRO A 517 20.22 0.75 17.25
N GLU A 518 21.49 1.11 17.04
CA GLU A 518 21.96 2.48 16.77
C GLU A 518 22.74 2.53 15.45
N ARG A 519 23.01 3.75 14.95
CA ARG A 519 23.70 3.93 13.67
C ARG A 519 25.15 3.47 13.78
N HIS A 520 25.45 2.31 13.21
CA HIS A 520 26.77 1.70 13.20
C HIS A 520 27.80 2.52 12.37
N PRO A 521 29.09 2.60 12.78
CA PRO A 521 30.13 3.31 12.03
C PRO A 521 30.23 2.92 10.55
N LEU A 522 30.20 1.62 10.23
CA LEU A 522 30.11 1.15 8.84
C LEU A 522 28.96 1.76 8.03
N VAL A 523 27.78 1.93 8.62
CA VAL A 523 26.62 2.53 7.93
C VAL A 523 26.88 4.01 7.66
N ALA A 524 27.47 4.73 8.61
CA ALA A 524 27.84 6.12 8.43
C ALA A 524 28.91 6.28 7.34
N ALA A 525 29.99 5.48 7.39
CA ALA A 525 31.08 5.52 6.43
C ALA A 525 30.61 5.22 4.99
N VAL A 526 29.70 4.24 4.83
CA VAL A 526 29.07 3.93 3.54
C VAL A 526 28.13 5.05 3.09
N ALA A 527 27.32 5.64 3.98
CA ALA A 527 26.41 6.72 3.60
C ALA A 527 27.11 8.00 3.10
N GLU A 528 28.35 8.23 3.55
CA GLU A 528 29.22 9.34 3.11
C GLU A 528 29.89 9.09 1.75
N ARG A 529 30.30 7.84 1.47
CA ARG A 529 31.10 7.48 0.28
C ARG A 529 30.27 6.93 -0.87
N ALA A 530 29.09 6.38 -0.57
CA ALA A 530 28.21 5.80 -1.58
C ALA A 530 27.52 6.89 -2.40
N THR A 531 27.40 6.65 -3.70
CA THR A 531 26.60 7.50 -4.58
C THR A 531 25.15 7.56 -4.10
N PRO A 532 24.50 8.74 -4.05
CA PRO A 532 23.12 8.88 -3.54
C PRO A 532 22.12 7.93 -4.22
N ALA A 533 22.25 7.72 -5.53
CA ALA A 533 21.37 6.83 -6.27
C ALA A 533 21.55 5.34 -5.89
N SER A 534 22.78 4.88 -5.60
CA SER A 534 23.00 3.46 -5.23
C SER A 534 22.51 3.15 -3.83
N ARG A 535 22.73 4.04 -2.85
CA ARG A 535 22.24 3.89 -1.47
C ARG A 535 20.70 3.89 -1.42
N ASP A 536 20.04 4.75 -2.20
CA ASP A 536 18.58 4.79 -2.29
C ASP A 536 18.01 3.52 -2.92
N ARG A 537 18.57 3.07 -4.05
CA ARG A 537 18.15 1.80 -4.67
C ARG A 537 18.32 0.62 -3.71
N PHE A 538 19.42 0.56 -2.97
CA PHE A 538 19.67 -0.48 -1.98
C PHE A 538 18.68 -0.43 -0.81
N ALA A 539 18.46 0.75 -0.23
CA ALA A 539 17.54 0.95 0.88
C ALA A 539 16.09 0.63 0.50
N VAL A 540 15.63 1.13 -0.65
CA VAL A 540 14.29 0.85 -1.19
C VAL A 540 14.14 -0.64 -1.50
N SER A 541 15.10 -1.27 -2.19
CA SER A 541 15.02 -2.70 -2.51
C SER A 541 15.00 -3.59 -1.26
N SER A 542 15.74 -3.21 -0.22
CA SER A 542 15.74 -3.91 1.08
C SER A 542 14.38 -3.81 1.77
N LEU A 543 13.78 -2.61 1.75
CA LEU A 543 12.47 -2.37 2.33
C LEU A 543 11.36 -3.08 1.55
N GLU A 544 11.40 -3.04 0.22
CA GLU A 544 10.48 -3.79 -0.63
C GLU A 544 10.60 -5.30 -0.37
N GLY A 545 11.82 -5.84 -0.29
CA GLY A 545 12.04 -7.25 0.05
C GLY A 545 11.40 -7.63 1.38
N TRP A 546 11.51 -6.76 2.39
CA TRP A 546 10.84 -6.95 3.68
C TRP A 546 9.31 -6.88 3.57
N LEU A 547 8.77 -5.92 2.82
CA LEU A 547 7.33 -5.77 2.59
C LEU A 547 6.75 -6.99 1.86
N ARG A 548 7.42 -7.47 0.80
CA ARG A 548 7.04 -8.67 0.02
C ARG A 548 7.03 -9.93 0.88
N ALA A 549 7.95 -10.04 1.82
CA ALA A 549 7.97 -11.13 2.80
C ALA A 549 6.88 -11.02 3.89
N GLY A 550 5.94 -10.08 3.76
CA GLY A 550 4.85 -9.87 4.71
C GLY A 550 5.23 -8.99 5.90
N ALA A 551 6.32 -8.23 5.81
CA ALA A 551 6.80 -7.32 6.84
C ALA A 551 6.98 -7.97 8.24
N PRO A 552 7.78 -9.05 8.35
CA PRO A 552 7.95 -9.78 9.61
C PRO A 552 8.47 -8.86 10.72
N SER A 553 7.81 -8.91 11.88
CA SER A 553 8.03 -7.97 13.00
C SER A 553 9.44 -8.08 13.62
N ASN A 554 10.01 -9.28 13.66
CA ASN A 554 11.39 -9.52 14.12
C ASN A 554 12.47 -9.01 13.14
N ARG A 555 12.06 -8.42 12.01
CA ARG A 555 12.92 -7.75 11.03
C ARG A 555 12.47 -6.32 10.75
N ALA A 556 11.69 -5.71 11.65
CA ALA A 556 11.20 -4.35 11.50
C ALA A 556 12.31 -3.29 11.43
N TRP A 557 13.56 -3.64 11.78
CA TRP A 557 14.75 -2.80 11.59
C TRP A 557 15.03 -2.49 10.11
N LEU A 558 14.62 -3.36 9.17
CA LEU A 558 14.73 -3.09 7.72
C LEU A 558 13.91 -1.87 7.29
N LEU A 559 12.88 -1.49 8.06
CA LEU A 559 12.16 -0.23 7.89
C LEU A 559 12.89 0.91 8.59
N THR A 560 13.04 0.84 9.92
CA THR A 560 13.58 1.97 10.71
C THR A 560 14.99 2.37 10.31
N ASN A 561 15.86 1.39 10.05
CA ASN A 561 17.29 1.63 9.86
C ASN A 561 17.64 1.86 8.39
N SER A 562 16.71 1.64 7.46
CA SER A 562 16.87 2.05 6.05
C SER A 562 17.12 3.55 5.92
N GLY A 563 16.56 4.36 6.84
CA GLY A 563 16.79 5.79 6.93
C GLY A 563 18.26 6.18 7.10
N TRP A 564 19.06 5.42 7.83
CA TRP A 564 20.49 5.78 8.03
C TRP A 564 21.36 5.68 6.78
N LEU A 565 20.83 5.03 5.74
CA LEU A 565 21.49 4.82 4.46
C LEU A 565 20.78 5.56 3.31
N GLY A 566 19.45 5.56 3.27
CA GLY A 566 18.67 6.22 2.22
C GLY A 566 18.67 7.74 2.34
N GLY A 567 18.53 8.41 1.20
CA GLY A 567 18.28 9.84 1.05
C GLY A 567 16.88 10.10 0.48
N ASP A 568 16.79 11.07 -0.44
CA ASP A 568 15.53 11.55 -0.97
C ASP A 568 14.75 10.49 -1.78
N GLY A 569 15.45 9.56 -2.44
CA GLY A 569 14.81 8.44 -3.15
C GLY A 569 14.04 7.52 -2.19
N LEU A 570 14.63 7.20 -1.03
CA LEU A 570 13.93 6.47 0.03
C LEU A 570 12.75 7.28 0.58
N VAL A 571 12.90 8.58 0.80
CA VAL A 571 11.83 9.45 1.31
C VAL A 571 10.64 9.46 0.37
N HIS A 572 10.89 9.61 -0.94
CA HIS A 572 9.85 9.59 -1.97
C HIS A 572 9.07 8.27 -1.98
N PHE A 573 9.77 7.14 -1.80
CA PHE A 573 9.14 5.83 -1.69
C PHE A 573 8.35 5.67 -0.38
N LEU A 574 8.92 6.09 0.75
CA LEU A 574 8.40 5.76 2.07
C LEU A 574 7.28 6.71 2.54
N ALA A 575 7.36 8.00 2.27
CA ALA A 575 6.41 8.99 2.80
C ALA A 575 4.94 8.72 2.38
N PRO A 576 4.62 8.33 1.13
CA PRO A 576 3.26 7.93 0.75
C PRO A 576 2.76 6.71 1.55
N LEU A 577 3.64 5.73 1.79
CA LEU A 577 3.31 4.53 2.57
C LEU A 577 3.00 4.87 4.03
N VAL A 578 3.79 5.76 4.64
CA VAL A 578 3.57 6.22 6.02
C VAL A 578 2.21 6.90 6.19
N ARG A 579 1.77 7.68 5.19
CA ARG A 579 0.45 8.32 5.18
C ARG A 579 -0.70 7.33 4.98
N GLY A 580 -0.50 6.28 4.17
CA GLY A 580 -1.52 5.28 3.83
C GLY A 580 -1.73 4.21 4.91
N TRP A 581 -0.65 3.72 5.53
CA TRP A 581 -0.68 2.61 6.47
C TRP A 581 -1.68 2.72 7.63
N PRO A 582 -1.93 3.89 8.25
CA PRO A 582 -2.96 3.99 9.28
C PRO A 582 -4.37 3.66 8.77
N GLY A 583 -4.69 4.02 7.52
CA GLY A 583 -5.97 3.68 6.89
C GLY A 583 -6.10 2.18 6.58
N GLU A 584 -4.98 1.47 6.52
CA GLU A 584 -4.90 0.03 6.30
C GLU A 584 -4.80 -0.77 7.62
N GLY A 585 -4.99 -0.11 8.78
CA GLY A 585 -4.85 -0.72 10.11
C GLY A 585 -3.39 -1.01 10.52
N ARG A 586 -2.40 -0.44 9.81
CA ARG A 586 -0.96 -0.68 10.02
C ARG A 586 -0.27 0.44 10.79
N HIS A 587 -0.89 0.94 11.86
CA HIS A 587 -0.41 2.10 12.64
C HIS A 587 1.05 1.95 13.12
N GLN A 588 1.43 0.79 13.66
CA GLN A 588 2.79 0.54 14.15
C GLN A 588 3.85 0.63 13.03
N ARG A 589 3.46 0.31 11.79
CA ARG A 589 4.34 0.44 10.63
C ARG A 589 4.54 1.92 10.27
N ALA A 590 3.49 2.73 10.33
CA ALA A 590 3.58 4.17 10.13
C ALA A 590 4.46 4.86 11.17
N VAL A 591 4.36 4.48 12.45
CA VAL A 591 5.24 5.00 13.51
C VAL A 591 6.71 4.67 13.21
N LYS A 592 7.02 3.42 12.85
CA LYS A 592 8.38 3.02 12.46
C LYS A 592 8.86 3.71 11.18
N GLY A 593 7.96 3.98 10.24
CA GLY A 593 8.29 4.73 9.04
C GLY A 593 8.61 6.19 9.33
N LEU A 594 7.95 6.83 10.30
CA LEU A 594 8.36 8.16 10.80
C LEU A 594 9.78 8.13 11.38
N THR A 595 10.12 7.09 12.15
CA THR A 595 11.50 6.89 12.64
C THR A 595 12.49 6.75 11.49
N ALA A 596 12.14 6.02 10.42
CA ALA A 596 13.01 5.90 9.25
C ALA A 596 13.20 7.24 8.51
N LEU A 597 12.15 8.05 8.38
CA LEU A 597 12.28 9.40 7.83
C LEU A 597 13.16 10.29 8.73
N ALA A 598 12.99 10.23 10.04
CA ALA A 598 13.83 10.98 10.98
C ALA A 598 15.31 10.55 10.90
N ASN A 599 15.55 9.24 10.75
CA ASN A 599 16.88 8.66 10.56
C ASN A 599 17.55 9.08 9.25
N CYS A 600 16.77 9.36 8.20
CA CYS A 600 17.28 9.91 6.93
C CYS A 600 17.82 11.33 7.13
N GLY A 601 17.08 12.16 7.88
CA GLY A 601 17.56 13.48 8.31
C GLY A 601 17.79 14.49 7.18
N SER A 602 17.46 14.15 5.92
CA SER A 602 17.49 15.09 4.79
C SER A 602 16.41 16.15 4.95
N GLU A 603 16.60 17.32 4.33
CA GLU A 603 15.61 18.41 4.35
C GLU A 603 14.24 17.93 3.85
N LEU A 604 14.24 17.12 2.79
CA LEU A 604 13.02 16.50 2.29
C LEU A 604 12.37 15.58 3.33
N ALA A 605 13.14 14.75 4.03
CA ALA A 605 12.61 13.87 5.07
C ALA A 605 11.95 14.68 6.21
N LEU A 606 12.62 15.73 6.67
CA LEU A 606 12.10 16.62 7.72
C LEU A 606 10.84 17.35 7.26
N ALA A 607 10.83 17.87 6.03
CA ALA A 607 9.65 18.50 5.44
C ALA A 607 8.47 17.53 5.33
N GLU A 608 8.71 16.27 4.96
CA GLU A 608 7.67 15.25 4.90
C GLU A 608 7.13 14.88 6.29
N ILE A 609 7.97 14.81 7.32
CA ILE A 609 7.52 14.62 8.71
C ILE A 609 6.69 15.81 9.18
N ALA A 610 7.12 17.06 8.91
CA ALA A 610 6.37 18.26 9.22
C ALA A 610 4.99 18.24 8.52
N ALA A 611 4.95 17.92 7.23
CA ALA A 611 3.69 17.78 6.49
C ALA A 611 2.78 16.67 7.06
N ILE A 612 3.35 15.58 7.57
CA ILE A 612 2.58 14.53 8.26
C ILE A 612 2.02 15.04 9.59
N ALA A 613 2.81 15.78 10.36
CA ALA A 613 2.38 16.40 11.61
C ALA A 613 1.26 17.44 11.41
N ASP A 614 1.18 18.08 10.24
CA ASP A 614 0.18 19.12 9.99
C ASP A 614 -1.11 18.55 9.35
N ARG A 615 -0.98 17.66 8.36
CA ARG A 615 -2.06 17.36 7.40
C ARG A 615 -2.69 15.98 7.52
N VAL A 616 -2.08 15.05 8.25
CA VAL A 616 -2.60 13.68 8.33
C VAL A 616 -3.78 13.62 9.30
N LYS A 617 -4.90 13.05 8.84
CA LYS A 617 -6.16 12.92 9.60
C LYS A 617 -6.08 11.99 10.83
N PHE A 618 -5.03 11.17 10.93
CA PHE A 618 -4.88 10.18 11.99
C PHE A 618 -4.13 10.77 13.19
N ALA A 619 -4.87 11.07 14.27
CA ALA A 619 -4.36 11.79 15.45
C ALA A 619 -3.08 11.19 16.07
N ALA A 620 -2.99 9.85 16.20
CA ALA A 620 -1.81 9.20 16.80
C ALA A 620 -0.52 9.40 15.98
N ILE A 621 -0.63 9.34 14.64
CA ILE A 621 0.51 9.59 13.74
C ILE A 621 0.85 11.08 13.69
N LYS A 622 -0.17 11.93 13.70
CA LYS A 622 0.00 13.38 13.79
C LYS A 622 0.81 13.76 15.03
N ARG A 623 0.43 13.24 16.20
CA ARG A 623 1.13 13.47 17.48
C ARG A 623 2.57 12.96 17.43
N ARG A 624 2.80 11.71 17.01
CA ARG A 624 4.17 11.16 16.95
C ARG A 624 5.07 11.93 15.97
N ALA A 625 4.54 12.38 14.85
CA ALA A 625 5.29 13.23 13.92
C ALA A 625 5.58 14.62 14.53
N GLY A 626 4.65 15.16 15.32
CA GLY A 626 4.84 16.35 16.15
C GLY A 626 6.01 16.19 17.12
N GLU A 627 5.95 15.16 17.98
CA GLU A 627 7.00 14.81 18.95
C GLU A 627 8.37 14.60 18.27
N ALA A 628 8.41 13.86 17.16
CA ALA A 628 9.66 13.59 16.45
C ALA A 628 10.34 14.88 15.95
N MET A 629 9.54 15.84 15.47
CA MET A 629 10.05 17.12 15.01
C MET A 629 10.49 18.03 16.17
N GLU A 630 9.85 17.94 17.34
CA GLU A 630 10.30 18.61 18.57
C GLU A 630 11.63 18.01 19.06
N GLU A 631 11.75 16.68 19.08
CA GLU A 631 12.99 15.96 19.40
C GLU A 631 14.14 16.40 18.47
N ILE A 632 13.88 16.50 17.16
CA ILE A 632 14.88 16.93 16.17
C ILE A 632 15.24 18.41 16.34
N ALA A 633 14.26 19.28 16.60
CA ALA A 633 14.50 20.70 16.83
C ALA A 633 15.36 20.91 18.07
N ALA A 634 15.00 20.28 19.19
CA ALA A 634 15.74 20.35 20.45
C ALA A 634 17.17 19.81 20.29
N ALA A 635 17.37 18.70 19.57
CA ALA A 635 18.70 18.15 19.28
C ALA A 635 19.59 19.09 18.45
N ARG A 636 18.99 20.03 17.70
CA ARG A 636 19.67 21.07 16.91
C ARG A 636 19.75 22.42 17.62
N GLY A 637 19.23 22.52 18.85
CA GLY A 637 19.15 23.80 19.59
C GLY A 637 18.20 24.80 18.95
N LEU A 638 17.19 24.32 18.22
CA LEU A 638 16.19 25.14 17.54
C LEU A 638 14.81 24.92 18.18
N SER A 639 13.95 25.93 18.10
CA SER A 639 12.52 25.74 18.25
C SER A 639 11.93 24.97 17.06
N ARG A 640 10.76 24.36 17.24
CA ARG A 640 10.02 23.72 16.13
C ARG A 640 9.80 24.68 14.96
N GLU A 641 9.51 25.92 15.30
CA GLU A 641 9.24 27.00 14.39
C GLU A 641 10.47 27.40 13.57
N GLU A 642 11.64 27.51 14.21
CA GLU A 642 12.93 27.75 13.56
C GLU A 642 13.40 26.59 12.68
N LEU A 643 13.13 25.36 13.11
CA LEU A 643 13.41 24.18 12.29
C LEU A 643 12.56 24.22 11.01
N ASN A 644 11.27 24.54 11.12
CA ASN A 644 10.35 24.64 9.98
C ASN A 644 10.76 25.74 8.98
N ASP A 645 11.53 26.76 9.36
CA ASP A 645 12.08 27.77 8.44
C ASP A 645 13.24 27.20 7.61
N ARG A 646 14.03 26.30 8.20
CA ARG A 646 15.28 25.80 7.63
C ARG A 646 15.12 24.56 6.75
N ILE A 647 13.98 23.87 6.84
CA ILE A 647 13.71 22.60 6.13
C ILE A 647 12.75 22.78 4.94
N VAL A 648 12.48 24.02 4.52
CA VAL A 648 11.58 24.28 3.39
C VAL A 648 12.23 23.71 2.12
N PRO A 649 11.59 22.79 1.38
CA PRO A 649 12.18 22.25 0.17
C PRO A 649 12.18 23.31 -0.96
N THR A 650 13.18 23.24 -1.85
CA THR A 650 13.21 24.12 -3.05
C THR A 650 12.15 23.74 -4.09
N GLY A 651 11.56 22.55 -3.98
CA GLY A 651 10.58 22.03 -4.94
C GLY A 651 11.16 21.78 -6.33
N GLY A 652 12.49 21.74 -6.46
CA GLY A 652 13.18 21.59 -7.73
C GLY A 652 13.47 22.91 -8.47
N LEU A 653 13.24 24.05 -7.83
CA LEU A 653 13.69 25.35 -8.32
C LEU A 653 15.17 25.57 -7.98
N ASP A 654 15.88 26.29 -8.84
CA ASP A 654 17.25 26.73 -8.65
C ASP A 654 17.36 27.92 -7.67
N GLU A 655 18.57 28.39 -7.42
CA GLU A 655 18.85 29.52 -6.51
C GLU A 655 18.14 30.83 -6.89
N ARG A 656 17.73 30.98 -8.16
CA ARG A 656 16.97 32.14 -8.66
C ARG A 656 15.47 31.93 -8.55
N GLY A 657 15.01 30.80 -8.02
CA GLY A 657 13.60 30.43 -7.97
C GLY A 657 13.05 30.00 -9.33
N GLN A 658 13.92 29.54 -10.23
CA GLN A 658 13.59 29.19 -11.61
C GLN A 658 13.79 27.70 -11.88
N ARG A 659 13.10 27.18 -12.90
CA ARG A 659 13.40 25.86 -13.46
C ARG A 659 13.39 25.94 -14.98
N HIS A 660 14.46 25.44 -15.58
CA HIS A 660 14.67 25.48 -17.02
C HIS A 660 14.18 24.19 -17.67
N TYR A 661 13.49 24.34 -18.79
CA TYR A 661 12.96 23.25 -19.60
C TYR A 661 13.42 23.42 -21.04
N ASP A 662 14.01 22.37 -21.60
CA ASP A 662 14.60 22.39 -22.94
C ASP A 662 13.76 21.60 -23.93
N TYR A 663 13.39 22.22 -25.05
CA TYR A 663 12.74 21.59 -26.21
C TYR A 663 13.72 21.49 -27.40
N GLY A 664 15.01 21.74 -27.19
CA GLY A 664 16.02 21.90 -28.24
C GLY A 664 16.04 23.34 -28.77
N ALA A 665 15.22 23.63 -29.79
CA ALA A 665 15.20 24.97 -30.41
C ALA A 665 14.56 26.05 -29.51
N ARG A 666 13.64 25.66 -28.63
CA ARG A 666 12.98 26.56 -27.66
C ARG A 666 13.34 26.18 -26.25
N GLN A 667 13.54 27.19 -25.41
CA GLN A 667 13.73 27.00 -23.98
C GLN A 667 12.64 27.72 -23.21
N PHE A 668 12.25 27.13 -22.10
CA PHE A 668 11.22 27.66 -21.22
C PHE A 668 11.76 27.79 -19.79
N VAL A 669 11.30 28.81 -19.08
CA VAL A 669 11.66 29.06 -17.69
C VAL A 669 10.38 29.11 -16.87
N ALA A 670 10.28 28.22 -15.90
CA ALA A 670 9.20 28.20 -14.93
C ALA A 670 9.62 28.95 -13.65
N TYR A 671 8.71 29.72 -13.07
CA TYR A 671 8.91 30.46 -11.83
C TYR A 671 7.59 30.61 -11.07
N LEU A 672 7.68 30.88 -9.76
CA LEU A 672 6.52 31.00 -8.87
C LEU A 672 6.06 32.46 -8.80
N THR A 673 4.76 32.71 -8.95
CA THR A 673 4.16 34.04 -8.72
C THR A 673 3.86 34.28 -7.23
N PRO A 674 3.72 35.54 -6.78
CA PRO A 674 3.33 35.85 -5.40
C PRO A 674 2.01 35.21 -4.96
N GLU A 675 1.08 34.95 -5.90
CA GLU A 675 -0.18 34.25 -5.62
C GLU A 675 -0.01 32.72 -5.46
N GLY A 676 1.23 32.22 -5.47
CA GLY A 676 1.55 30.81 -5.30
C GLY A 676 1.29 29.95 -6.53
N LYS A 677 1.27 30.53 -7.74
CA LYS A 677 1.07 29.80 -9.01
C LYS A 677 2.40 29.60 -9.72
N LEU A 678 2.75 28.36 -10.07
CA LEU A 678 3.90 28.10 -10.95
C LEU A 678 3.50 28.39 -12.39
N VAL A 679 4.15 29.39 -12.99
CA VAL A 679 3.94 29.82 -14.37
C VAL A 679 5.21 29.60 -15.20
N VAL A 680 5.08 29.62 -16.52
CA VAL A 680 6.18 29.42 -17.45
C VAL A 680 6.16 30.43 -18.58
N ARG A 681 7.34 30.90 -18.99
CA ARG A 681 7.55 31.78 -20.14
C ARG A 681 8.66 31.25 -21.04
N GLN A 682 8.61 31.61 -22.32
CA GLN A 682 9.64 31.25 -23.27
C GLN A 682 10.87 32.15 -23.10
N ARG A 683 12.05 31.60 -23.34
CA ARG A 683 13.30 32.35 -23.44
C ARG A 683 13.55 32.71 -24.90
N ASP A 684 13.85 33.99 -25.17
CA ASP A 684 14.29 34.41 -26.51
C ASP A 684 15.77 34.09 -26.77
N GLU A 685 16.23 34.36 -27.99
CA GLU A 685 17.61 34.13 -28.44
C GLU A 685 18.66 34.94 -27.66
N THR A 686 18.25 36.02 -26.99
CA THR A 686 19.12 36.84 -26.12
C THR A 686 19.15 36.34 -24.68
N GLY A 687 18.36 35.31 -24.37
CA GLY A 687 18.26 34.73 -23.04
C GLY A 687 17.26 35.41 -22.12
N ARG A 688 16.39 36.31 -22.62
CA ARG A 688 15.37 37.03 -21.82
C ARG A 688 14.01 36.33 -21.88
N LEU A 689 13.19 36.54 -20.85
CA LEU A 689 11.82 36.03 -20.80
C LEU A 689 10.94 36.84 -21.76
N SER A 690 10.39 36.18 -22.77
CA SER A 690 9.54 36.77 -23.79
C SER A 690 8.21 36.03 -23.91
N GLY A 691 7.26 36.63 -24.63
CA GLY A 691 5.94 36.05 -24.86
C GLY A 691 5.03 36.03 -23.61
N LYS A 692 3.89 35.36 -23.78
CA LYS A 692 2.80 35.29 -22.79
C LYS A 692 3.15 34.37 -21.61
N VAL A 693 2.70 34.73 -20.42
CA VAL A 693 2.73 33.88 -19.22
C VAL A 693 1.78 32.69 -19.42
N LEU A 694 2.29 31.47 -19.30
CA LEU A 694 1.53 30.23 -19.46
C LEU A 694 1.46 29.47 -18.14
N THR A 695 0.39 28.72 -17.92
CA THR A 695 0.21 27.85 -16.75
C THR A 695 0.64 26.40 -17.01
N SER A 696 1.13 26.11 -18.21
CA SER A 696 1.60 24.79 -18.65
C SER A 696 2.58 24.94 -19.80
N LEU A 697 3.56 24.04 -19.89
CA LEU A 697 4.39 23.95 -21.09
C LEU A 697 3.53 23.68 -22.34
N PRO A 698 3.82 24.36 -23.47
CA PRO A 698 3.09 24.15 -24.73
C PRO A 698 3.39 22.77 -25.34
N ARG A 699 2.63 22.36 -26.35
CA ARG A 699 2.97 21.15 -27.13
C ARG A 699 4.22 21.42 -27.99
N PRO A 700 5.06 20.41 -28.26
CA PRO A 700 6.16 20.56 -29.20
C PRO A 700 5.63 20.92 -30.59
N ASN A 701 6.36 21.76 -31.31
CA ASN A 701 6.12 22.10 -32.71
C ASN A 701 7.15 21.41 -33.61
N LYS A 702 7.15 21.73 -34.91
CA LYS A 702 8.05 21.08 -35.90
C LYS A 702 9.54 21.35 -35.68
N SER A 703 9.92 22.40 -34.96
CA SER A 703 11.32 22.75 -34.67
C SER A 703 11.83 22.21 -33.33
N ASP A 704 10.96 21.61 -32.52
CA ASP A 704 11.30 21.10 -31.19
C ASP A 704 11.66 19.60 -31.25
N ASP A 705 12.51 19.18 -30.32
CA ASP A 705 12.72 17.77 -30.02
C ASP A 705 11.53 17.22 -29.23
N THR A 706 10.84 16.22 -29.79
CA THR A 706 9.63 15.65 -29.19
C THR A 706 9.93 14.85 -27.92
N ALA A 707 11.07 14.17 -27.85
CA ALA A 707 11.44 13.37 -26.67
C ALA A 707 11.78 14.26 -25.48
N LEU A 708 12.59 15.30 -25.69
CA LEU A 708 12.90 16.30 -24.65
C LEU A 708 11.63 17.05 -24.19
N ALA A 709 10.74 17.39 -25.13
CA ALA A 709 9.50 18.06 -24.81
C ALA A 709 8.55 17.21 -23.94
N ASP A 710 8.42 15.92 -24.24
CA ASP A 710 7.57 15.01 -23.46
C ASP A 710 8.12 14.80 -22.05
N GLU A 711 9.45 14.62 -21.91
CA GLU A 711 10.12 14.55 -20.62
C GLU A 711 9.93 15.84 -19.80
N ALA A 712 10.20 17.00 -20.40
CA ALA A 712 10.02 18.31 -19.78
C ALA A 712 8.56 18.54 -19.33
N ARG A 713 7.58 18.09 -20.12
CA ARG A 713 6.16 18.21 -19.76
C ARG A 713 5.80 17.34 -18.55
N ALA A 714 6.31 16.10 -18.50
CA ALA A 714 6.08 15.20 -17.37
C ALA A 714 6.72 15.75 -16.09
N ASP A 715 7.95 16.23 -16.17
CA ASP A 715 8.66 16.86 -15.06
C ASP A 715 7.94 18.14 -14.58
N PHE A 716 7.52 19.03 -15.49
CA PHE A 716 6.78 20.24 -15.14
C PHE A 716 5.50 19.95 -14.36
N GLN A 717 4.74 18.92 -14.72
CA GLN A 717 3.54 18.56 -13.94
C GLN A 717 3.89 18.12 -12.52
N THR A 718 4.99 17.39 -12.36
CA THR A 718 5.49 16.96 -11.06
C THR A 718 5.91 18.16 -10.21
N VAL A 719 6.75 19.04 -10.75
CA VAL A 719 7.23 20.26 -10.09
C VAL A 719 6.08 21.20 -9.76
N LYS A 720 5.16 21.44 -10.71
CA LYS A 720 3.97 22.27 -10.50
C LYS A 720 3.15 21.78 -9.32
N LYS A 721 2.90 20.46 -9.22
CA LYS A 721 2.14 19.88 -8.11
C LYS A 721 2.86 20.09 -6.78
N THR A 722 4.16 19.80 -6.74
CA THR A 722 5.00 19.94 -5.54
C THR A 722 5.07 21.39 -5.06
N VAL A 723 5.47 22.32 -5.92
CA VAL A 723 5.64 23.74 -5.59
C VAL A 723 4.31 24.39 -5.21
N THR A 724 3.20 24.08 -5.90
CA THR A 724 1.87 24.64 -5.53
C THR A 724 1.42 24.16 -4.15
N ALA A 725 1.64 22.88 -3.83
CA ALA A 725 1.30 22.33 -2.51
C ALA A 725 2.19 22.90 -1.38
N LEU A 726 3.45 23.22 -1.71
CA LEU A 726 4.38 23.89 -0.81
C LEU A 726 3.96 25.35 -0.59
N ALA A 727 3.72 26.11 -1.67
CA ALA A 727 3.31 27.51 -1.61
C ALA A 727 2.06 27.68 -0.73
N LYS A 728 1.02 26.86 -0.94
CA LYS A 728 -0.18 26.85 -0.09
C LYS A 728 0.15 26.66 1.40
N SER A 729 1.09 25.78 1.73
CA SER A 729 1.52 25.56 3.12
C SER A 729 2.21 26.77 3.71
N GLN A 730 3.14 27.34 2.95
CA GLN A 730 4.00 28.42 3.43
C GLN A 730 3.19 29.71 3.60
N LEU A 731 2.26 30.00 2.68
CA LEU A 731 1.35 31.13 2.82
C LEU A 731 0.51 31.06 4.10
N ALA A 732 -0.09 29.90 4.40
CA ALA A 732 -0.83 29.71 5.66
C ALA A 732 0.07 29.91 6.90
N ARG A 733 1.34 29.50 6.81
CA ARG A 733 2.32 29.67 7.90
C ARG A 733 2.70 31.13 8.12
N PHE A 734 2.92 31.90 7.06
CA PHE A 734 3.24 33.33 7.16
C PHE A 734 2.02 34.19 7.55
N GLU A 735 0.81 33.80 7.13
CA GLU A 735 -0.43 34.42 7.65
C GLU A 735 -0.59 34.15 9.15
N GLN A 736 -0.29 32.93 9.62
CA GLN A 736 -0.30 32.65 11.04
C GLN A 736 0.76 33.47 11.80
N ALA A 737 1.95 33.63 11.23
CA ALA A 737 3.03 34.43 11.82
C ALA A 737 2.67 35.91 11.95
N LEU A 738 1.91 36.46 11.00
CA LEU A 738 1.35 37.81 11.09
C LEU A 738 0.45 37.96 12.33
N VAL A 739 -0.37 36.94 12.63
CA VAL A 739 -1.31 36.94 13.75
C VAL A 739 -0.62 36.70 15.09
N THR A 740 0.31 35.74 15.15
CA THR A 740 1.02 35.38 16.39
C THR A 740 2.18 36.32 16.72
N GLN A 741 2.38 37.37 15.92
CA GLN A 741 3.44 38.37 16.07
C GLN A 741 4.85 37.77 16.03
N ARG A 742 5.03 36.72 15.24
CA ARG A 742 6.34 36.07 15.16
C ARG A 742 7.37 37.04 14.59
N ARG A 743 8.52 37.09 15.26
CA ARG A 743 9.71 37.82 14.82
C ARG A 743 10.82 36.85 14.43
N TRP A 744 11.59 37.20 13.41
CA TRP A 744 12.79 36.50 12.96
C TRP A 744 14.00 37.37 13.19
N GLN A 745 15.11 36.78 13.62
CA GLN A 745 16.40 37.44 13.59
C GLN A 745 16.78 37.75 12.13
N ALA A 746 17.32 38.95 11.87
CA ALA A 746 17.68 39.39 10.52
C ALA A 746 18.59 38.41 9.77
N ALA A 747 19.52 37.77 10.49
CA ALA A 747 20.42 36.77 9.90
C ALA A 747 19.65 35.55 9.38
N ASP A 748 18.70 35.04 10.15
CA ASP A 748 17.87 33.89 9.78
C ASP A 748 16.88 34.23 8.66
N PHE A 749 16.27 35.42 8.72
CA PHE A 749 15.42 35.93 7.65
C PHE A 749 16.17 35.98 6.31
N THR A 750 17.38 36.54 6.33
CA THR A 750 18.21 36.65 5.12
C THR A 750 18.62 35.27 4.60
N ALA A 751 19.04 34.37 5.51
CA ALA A 751 19.59 33.06 5.15
C ALA A 751 18.53 32.03 4.70
N PHE A 752 17.31 32.08 5.24
CA PHE A 752 16.31 31.02 5.04
C PHE A 752 14.99 31.49 4.43
N ILE A 753 14.71 32.80 4.40
CA ILE A 753 13.47 33.35 3.83
C ILE A 753 13.78 34.14 2.56
N ALA A 754 14.61 35.18 2.65
CA ALA A 754 14.90 36.08 1.54
C ALA A 754 15.71 35.40 0.42
N SER A 755 16.66 34.52 0.77
CA SER A 755 17.48 33.76 -0.19
C SER A 755 16.77 32.54 -0.78
N HIS A 756 15.68 32.06 -0.16
CA HIS A 756 15.13 30.75 -0.47
C HIS A 756 14.41 30.75 -1.84
N PRO A 757 14.69 29.79 -2.75
CA PRO A 757 14.14 29.72 -4.10
C PRO A 757 12.63 29.93 -4.23
N VAL A 758 11.86 29.29 -3.35
CA VAL A 758 10.39 29.38 -3.30
C VAL A 758 9.91 30.62 -2.54
N LEU A 759 10.40 30.84 -1.31
CA LEU A 759 9.86 31.87 -0.41
C LEU A 759 10.13 33.29 -0.92
N ARG A 760 11.29 33.54 -1.57
CA ARG A 760 11.63 34.89 -2.07
C ARG A 760 10.57 35.47 -3.00
N GLY A 761 10.07 34.68 -3.94
CA GLY A 761 9.07 35.11 -4.92
C GLY A 761 7.66 35.04 -4.34
N LEU A 762 7.39 34.03 -3.52
CA LEU A 762 6.10 33.83 -2.86
C LEU A 762 5.75 34.97 -1.90
N LEU A 763 6.75 35.53 -1.22
CA LEU A 763 6.59 36.56 -0.18
C LEU A 763 6.99 37.97 -0.67
N ALA A 764 7.27 38.13 -1.97
CA ALA A 764 7.66 39.41 -2.57
C ALA A 764 6.60 40.51 -2.40
N ALA A 765 5.32 40.12 -2.41
CA ALA A 765 4.19 41.03 -2.24
C ALA A 765 3.78 41.27 -0.76
N LEU A 766 4.57 40.79 0.20
CA LEU A 766 4.35 41.08 1.62
C LEU A 766 5.17 42.28 2.07
N VAL A 767 4.57 43.11 2.92
CA VAL A 767 5.28 44.16 3.65
C VAL A 767 5.85 43.59 4.95
N TRP A 768 7.12 43.82 5.20
CA TRP A 768 7.85 43.43 6.40
C TRP A 768 8.06 44.64 7.30
N ALA A 769 7.95 44.43 8.60
CA ALA A 769 8.26 45.39 9.64
C ALA A 769 9.62 45.04 10.25
N VAL A 770 10.49 46.04 10.41
CA VAL A 770 11.85 45.90 10.96
C VAL A 770 11.90 46.58 12.32
N TRP A 771 12.37 45.84 13.32
CA TRP A 771 12.28 46.19 14.73
C TRP A 771 13.66 46.37 15.37
N ASP A 772 13.74 47.33 16.29
CA ASP A 772 14.82 47.53 17.27
C ASP A 772 14.23 47.44 18.68
N GLY A 773 14.30 46.25 19.27
CA GLY A 773 13.46 45.93 20.42
C GLY A 773 11.98 46.11 20.07
N GLU A 774 11.29 47.01 20.75
CA GLU A 774 9.86 47.32 20.49
C GLU A 774 9.63 48.49 19.53
N THR A 775 10.70 49.11 19.02
CA THR A 775 10.56 50.26 18.12
C THR A 775 10.53 49.78 16.67
N LEU A 776 9.49 50.15 15.93
CA LEU A 776 9.45 49.99 14.48
C LEU A 776 10.41 51.02 13.86
N VAL A 777 11.44 50.55 13.16
CA VAL A 777 12.49 51.43 12.60
C VAL A 777 12.48 51.51 11.09
N ALA A 778 11.89 50.52 10.40
CA ALA A 778 11.71 50.52 8.96
C ALA A 778 10.61 49.54 8.55
N THR A 779 10.14 49.69 7.32
CA THR A 779 9.28 48.72 6.63
C THR A 779 9.83 48.48 5.24
N GLY A 780 9.62 47.29 4.68
CA GLY A 780 10.08 47.00 3.33
C GLY A 780 9.39 45.82 2.66
N ARG A 781 9.60 45.64 1.36
CA ARG A 781 9.18 44.45 0.59
C ARG A 781 10.41 43.66 0.12
N LEU A 782 10.20 42.39 -0.21
CA LEU A 782 11.28 41.57 -0.75
C LEU A 782 11.43 41.79 -2.26
N GLU A 783 12.65 42.12 -2.68
CA GLU A 783 13.05 42.23 -4.08
C GLU A 783 14.38 41.52 -4.30
N ASP A 784 14.40 40.53 -5.18
CA ASP A 784 15.57 39.74 -5.52
C ASP A 784 16.41 39.20 -4.32
N GLY A 785 15.73 38.93 -3.21
CA GLY A 785 16.34 38.41 -1.98
C GLY A 785 16.94 39.48 -1.07
N GLN A 786 16.67 40.75 -1.35
CA GLN A 786 16.96 41.89 -0.47
C GLN A 786 15.65 42.54 0.00
N LEU A 787 15.69 43.17 1.17
CA LEU A 787 14.56 43.97 1.66
C LEU A 787 14.78 45.42 1.23
N VAL A 788 13.82 45.97 0.49
CA VAL A 788 13.84 47.37 0.03
C VAL A 788 12.68 48.14 0.64
N ASP A 789 12.87 49.42 0.95
CA ASP A 789 11.82 50.27 1.50
C ASP A 789 10.85 50.77 0.40
N ILE A 790 10.03 51.78 0.73
CA ILE A 790 9.03 52.33 -0.18
C ILE A 790 9.64 53.12 -1.35
N ASP A 791 10.87 53.60 -1.19
CA ASP A 791 11.65 54.33 -2.20
C ASP A 791 12.60 53.38 -2.96
N ASP A 792 12.43 52.07 -2.80
CA ASP A 792 13.25 50.99 -3.35
C ASP A 792 14.72 51.00 -2.87
N GLU A 793 15.00 51.63 -1.72
CA GLU A 793 16.33 51.66 -1.14
C GLU A 793 16.57 50.46 -0.18
N PRO A 794 17.77 49.85 -0.19
CA PRO A 794 18.05 48.71 0.69
C PRO A 794 17.94 49.02 2.19
N VAL A 795 17.15 48.24 2.91
CA VAL A 795 16.95 48.39 4.36
C VAL A 795 18.09 47.77 5.15
N LYS A 796 18.60 48.49 6.16
CA LYS A 796 19.66 47.98 7.05
C LYS A 796 19.10 47.02 8.09
N LEU A 797 19.47 45.74 8.00
CA LEU A 797 18.94 44.67 8.87
C LEU A 797 19.85 44.26 10.04
N ALA A 798 21.11 44.70 10.07
CA ALA A 798 22.08 44.21 11.06
C ALA A 798 21.63 44.49 12.51
N GLY A 799 21.55 43.42 13.32
CA GLY A 799 21.10 43.48 14.72
C GLY A 799 19.60 43.74 14.90
N ARG A 800 18.80 43.60 13.84
CA ARG A 800 17.35 43.85 13.86
C ARG A 800 16.55 42.56 13.83
N GLU A 801 15.27 42.68 14.17
CA GLU A 801 14.28 41.62 14.01
C GLU A 801 13.27 42.01 12.93
N LEU A 802 12.67 41.01 12.27
CA LEU A 802 11.66 41.23 11.24
C LEU A 802 10.38 40.51 11.60
N SER A 803 9.23 41.09 11.26
CA SER A 803 7.94 40.41 11.26
C SER A 803 7.18 40.74 9.98
N VAL A 804 6.15 39.95 9.65
CA VAL A 804 5.17 40.40 8.66
C VAL A 804 4.44 41.61 9.25
N ALA A 805 4.36 42.72 8.51
CA ALA A 805 3.75 43.95 9.02
C ALA A 805 2.24 43.77 9.18
N HIS A 806 1.71 44.15 10.35
CA HIS A 806 0.28 44.17 10.64
C HIS A 806 -0.27 45.58 10.50
N PRO A 807 -1.55 45.78 10.13
CA PRO A 807 -2.17 47.10 10.13
C PRO A 807 -2.11 47.87 11.46
N LEU A 808 -1.86 47.17 12.57
CA LEU A 808 -1.70 47.77 13.91
C LEU A 808 -0.28 48.30 14.16
N ASP A 809 0.68 47.92 13.33
CA ASP A 809 2.07 48.39 13.42
C ASP A 809 2.26 49.73 12.69
N LEU A 810 1.35 50.06 11.77
CA LEU A 810 1.53 51.14 10.80
C LEU A 810 0.51 52.25 11.05
N GLU A 811 0.94 53.50 10.89
CA GLU A 811 0.02 54.62 10.80
C GLU A 811 -0.81 54.56 9.52
N ALA A 812 -2.02 55.14 9.55
CA ALA A 812 -2.97 55.05 8.44
C ALA A 812 -2.41 55.56 7.10
N GLN A 813 -1.61 56.63 7.12
CA GLN A 813 -0.97 57.16 5.92
C GLN A 813 0.08 56.18 5.37
N HIS A 814 0.96 55.68 6.23
CA HIS A 814 2.03 54.75 5.84
C HIS A 814 1.48 53.43 5.29
N LEU A 815 0.34 52.96 5.83
CA LEU A 815 -0.40 51.82 5.28
C LEU A 815 -0.93 52.10 3.87
N ALA A 816 -1.49 53.29 3.64
CA ALA A 816 -2.00 53.70 2.33
C ALA A 816 -0.86 53.83 1.29
N ASP A 817 0.30 54.35 1.70
CA ASP A 817 1.47 54.50 0.83
C ASP A 817 2.00 53.12 0.36
N TRP A 818 2.05 52.15 1.26
CA TRP A 818 2.38 50.77 0.90
C TRP A 818 1.35 50.11 -0.01
N ALA A 819 0.05 50.34 0.24
CA ALA A 819 -1.01 49.80 -0.62
C ALA A 819 -0.93 50.36 -2.04
N LEU A 820 -0.60 51.64 -2.19
CA LEU A 820 -0.34 52.28 -3.48
C LEU A 820 0.89 51.67 -4.15
N THR A 821 2.01 51.57 -3.43
CA THR A 821 3.28 51.01 -3.94
C THR A 821 3.09 49.58 -4.46
N LEU A 822 2.43 48.70 -3.71
CA LEU A 822 2.14 47.34 -4.18
C LEU A 822 1.27 47.34 -5.44
N THR A 823 0.32 48.27 -5.55
CA THR A 823 -0.53 48.41 -6.74
C THR A 823 0.27 48.88 -7.96
N ASP A 824 1.17 49.84 -7.80
CA ASP A 824 2.03 50.37 -8.88
C ASP A 824 2.97 49.29 -9.44
N TYR A 825 3.42 48.38 -8.59
CA TYR A 825 4.21 47.20 -8.98
C TYR A 825 3.37 46.01 -9.46
N GLU A 826 2.04 46.16 -9.57
CA GLU A 826 1.09 45.08 -9.90
C GLU A 826 1.20 43.86 -8.97
N LEU A 827 1.63 44.07 -7.73
CA LEU A 827 1.81 43.02 -6.72
C LEU A 827 0.55 42.88 -5.87
N SER A 828 0.04 41.65 -5.80
CA SER A 828 -1.08 41.31 -4.92
C SER A 828 -0.60 40.46 -3.74
N ALA A 829 -0.88 40.91 -2.52
CA ALA A 829 -0.55 40.14 -1.33
C ALA A 829 -1.26 38.77 -1.36
N PRO A 830 -0.57 37.68 -0.98
CA PRO A 830 -1.12 36.32 -1.04
C PRO A 830 -2.24 36.03 -0.03
N PHE A 831 -2.40 36.87 0.98
CA PHE A 831 -3.46 36.85 1.98
C PHE A 831 -3.77 38.29 2.42
N LYS A 832 -4.89 38.49 3.14
CA LYS A 832 -5.26 39.81 3.66
C LYS A 832 -4.24 40.28 4.68
N GLN A 833 -3.42 41.24 4.30
CA GLN A 833 -2.37 41.83 5.12
C GLN A 833 -2.72 43.27 5.47
N LEU A 834 -2.51 44.23 4.57
CA LEU A 834 -2.74 45.66 4.81
C LEU A 834 -4.24 45.99 4.85
N ASP A 835 -5.05 45.26 4.09
CA ASP A 835 -6.51 45.39 4.05
C ASP A 835 -7.22 44.51 5.11
N ARG A 836 -6.46 43.92 6.03
CA ARG A 836 -7.00 43.05 7.07
C ARG A 836 -7.83 43.89 8.06
N PRO A 837 -9.09 43.49 8.36
CA PRO A 837 -9.87 44.13 9.40
C PRO A 837 -9.21 44.01 10.78
N VAL A 838 -9.23 45.11 11.52
CA VAL A 838 -8.75 45.19 12.90
C VAL A 838 -9.96 45.25 13.83
N TYR A 839 -9.96 44.41 14.85
CA TYR A 839 -11.00 44.32 15.86
C TYR A 839 -10.40 44.61 17.24
N THR A 840 -11.13 45.38 18.05
CA THR A 840 -10.78 45.72 19.42
C THR A 840 -11.86 45.22 20.36
N LEU A 841 -11.54 45.06 21.64
CA LEU A 841 -12.54 44.72 22.65
C LEU A 841 -13.65 45.77 22.70
N HIS A 842 -14.83 45.35 23.14
CA HIS A 842 -15.93 46.24 23.43
C HIS A 842 -15.47 47.33 24.44
N PRO A 843 -15.89 48.60 24.30
CA PRO A 843 -15.45 49.68 25.19
C PRO A 843 -15.65 49.39 26.68
N ASP A 844 -16.70 48.63 27.01
CA ASP A 844 -17.08 48.27 28.39
C ASP A 844 -16.50 46.93 28.88
N GLN A 845 -15.63 46.25 28.12
CA GLN A 845 -15.07 44.94 28.48
C GLN A 845 -14.38 44.95 29.87
N GLY A 846 -13.61 46.00 30.15
CA GLY A 846 -12.90 46.18 31.41
C GLY A 846 -12.13 44.93 31.87
N ASP A 847 -12.38 44.54 33.12
CA ASP A 847 -11.73 43.40 33.80
C ASP A 847 -12.55 42.10 33.68
N ASP A 848 -13.66 42.10 32.94
CA ASP A 848 -14.53 40.93 32.80
C ASP A 848 -13.83 39.82 32.00
N ILE A 849 -13.96 38.59 32.49
CA ILE A 849 -13.39 37.39 31.89
C ILE A 849 -14.24 36.87 30.72
N PHE A 850 -15.54 37.19 30.71
CA PHE A 850 -16.43 36.84 29.61
C PHE A 850 -16.40 37.92 28.54
N LEU A 851 -16.26 37.52 27.29
CA LEU A 851 -16.24 38.42 26.15
C LEU A 851 -17.60 39.11 25.97
N HIS A 852 -17.60 40.44 25.89
CA HIS A 852 -18.78 41.24 25.58
C HIS A 852 -19.02 41.32 24.07
N GLY A 853 -20.22 41.75 23.66
CA GLY A 853 -20.58 41.92 22.25
C GLY A 853 -21.05 40.64 21.55
N LEU A 854 -21.36 39.58 22.29
CA LEU A 854 -21.95 38.35 21.73
C LEU A 854 -23.40 38.60 21.27
N SER A 855 -23.77 38.07 20.11
CA SER A 855 -25.15 38.14 19.61
C SER A 855 -26.07 37.21 20.43
N PRO A 856 -27.26 37.67 20.86
CA PRO A 856 -28.26 36.83 21.48
C PRO A 856 -29.05 35.98 20.47
N GLU A 857 -28.88 36.21 19.16
CA GLU A 857 -29.61 35.49 18.12
C GLU A 857 -29.04 34.06 17.92
N PRO A 858 -29.90 33.03 17.83
CA PRO A 858 -29.46 31.68 17.51
C PRO A 858 -28.74 31.61 16.17
N VAL A 859 -27.62 30.88 16.14
CA VAL A 859 -26.84 30.60 14.94
C VAL A 859 -27.17 29.19 14.45
N PRO A 860 -27.50 29.00 13.16
CA PRO A 860 -27.75 27.67 12.63
C PRO A 860 -26.59 26.71 12.88
N ALA A 861 -26.88 25.50 13.36
CA ALA A 861 -25.87 24.52 13.79
C ALA A 861 -24.79 24.27 12.72
N GLY A 862 -25.22 24.09 11.47
CA GLY A 862 -24.31 23.92 10.33
C GLY A 862 -23.39 25.12 10.08
N LYS A 863 -23.89 26.34 10.31
CA LYS A 863 -23.10 27.59 10.19
C LYS A 863 -22.12 27.72 11.36
N LEU A 864 -22.53 27.42 12.59
CA LEU A 864 -21.68 27.46 13.78
C LEU A 864 -20.50 26.49 13.63
N MET A 865 -20.78 25.20 13.39
CA MET A 865 -19.74 24.18 13.19
C MET A 865 -18.85 24.51 11.99
N GLY A 866 -19.45 24.87 10.85
CA GLY A 866 -18.70 25.13 9.62
C GLY A 866 -17.79 26.34 9.73
N SER A 867 -18.24 27.42 10.36
CA SER A 867 -17.46 28.66 10.52
C SER A 867 -16.32 28.46 11.51
N LEU A 868 -16.60 27.91 12.69
CA LEU A 868 -15.58 27.68 13.73
C LEU A 868 -14.53 26.66 13.28
N THR A 869 -14.95 25.53 12.72
CA THR A 869 -14.02 24.50 12.22
C THR A 869 -13.11 25.06 11.11
N LYS A 870 -13.67 25.90 10.22
CA LYS A 870 -12.90 26.56 9.15
C LYS A 870 -11.85 27.53 9.71
N GLN A 871 -12.12 28.14 10.86
CA GLN A 871 -11.22 29.04 11.58
C GLN A 871 -10.29 28.32 12.58
N GLY A 872 -10.25 26.98 12.56
CA GLY A 872 -9.30 26.20 13.36
C GLY A 872 -9.76 25.86 14.79
N TRP A 873 -11.00 26.19 15.15
CA TRP A 873 -11.59 25.76 16.41
C TRP A 873 -11.81 24.24 16.41
N GLN A 874 -11.66 23.64 17.58
CA GLN A 874 -11.84 22.21 17.81
C GLN A 874 -13.10 21.98 18.64
N ILE A 875 -13.82 20.89 18.38
CA ILE A 875 -14.94 20.46 19.23
C ILE A 875 -14.40 20.20 20.64
N GLY A 876 -15.08 20.67 21.68
CA GLY A 876 -14.72 20.41 23.07
C GLY A 876 -15.00 18.97 23.49
N GLU A 877 -15.07 18.71 24.79
CA GLU A 877 -15.41 17.37 25.28
C GLU A 877 -16.79 16.93 24.79
N VAL A 878 -16.88 15.69 24.29
CA VAL A 878 -18.15 15.05 23.98
C VAL A 878 -18.62 14.32 25.24
N GLY A 879 -19.70 14.83 25.84
CA GLY A 879 -20.27 14.29 27.06
C GLY A 879 -21.07 13.00 26.84
N ASP A 880 -21.64 12.50 27.93
CA ASP A 880 -22.51 11.32 27.93
C ASP A 880 -23.71 11.54 26.99
N GLY A 881 -23.92 10.59 26.07
CA GLY A 881 -24.94 10.69 25.01
C GLY A 881 -24.42 11.18 23.66
N GLY A 882 -23.14 11.53 23.55
CA GLY A 882 -22.53 11.91 22.27
C GLY A 882 -22.81 13.36 21.86
N ILE A 883 -23.08 14.24 22.83
CA ILE A 883 -23.37 15.67 22.63
C ILE A 883 -22.19 16.50 23.17
N PHE A 884 -21.85 17.59 22.49
CA PHE A 884 -20.88 18.58 22.98
C PHE A 884 -21.50 19.98 23.01
N THR A 885 -21.08 20.81 23.95
CA THR A 885 -21.60 22.17 24.18
C THR A 885 -20.53 23.26 24.07
N SER A 886 -19.32 22.89 23.64
CA SER A 886 -18.21 23.84 23.56
C SER A 886 -17.32 23.63 22.34
N PHE A 887 -16.68 24.72 21.93
CA PHE A 887 -15.54 24.74 21.02
C PHE A 887 -14.34 25.34 21.73
N VAL A 888 -13.15 24.86 21.40
CA VAL A 888 -11.88 25.36 21.94
C VAL A 888 -10.94 25.80 20.81
N LEU A 889 -10.29 26.96 20.98
CA LEU A 889 -9.24 27.47 20.10
C LEU A 889 -7.94 27.60 20.90
N PRO A 890 -7.01 26.65 20.76
CA PRO A 890 -5.73 26.70 21.47
C PRO A 890 -4.81 27.78 20.87
N LEU A 891 -4.34 28.70 21.70
CA LEU A 891 -3.41 29.79 21.35
C LEU A 891 -2.01 29.45 21.89
N ALA A 892 -1.30 28.57 21.18
CA ALA A 892 0.00 28.03 21.61
C ALA A 892 1.05 29.10 21.94
N SER A 893 1.08 30.21 21.20
CA SER A 893 2.08 31.28 21.37
C SER A 893 2.01 31.99 22.73
N VAL A 894 0.84 31.94 23.39
CA VAL A 894 0.61 32.57 24.71
C VAL A 894 0.20 31.55 25.77
N GLY A 895 0.19 30.26 25.43
CA GLY A 895 -0.18 29.17 26.34
C GLY A 895 -1.59 29.31 26.91
N CYS A 896 -2.54 29.82 26.14
CA CYS A 896 -3.94 29.99 26.53
C CYS A 896 -4.87 29.28 25.54
N THR A 897 -6.11 29.05 25.92
CA THR A 897 -7.17 28.50 25.06
C THR A 897 -8.39 29.42 25.12
N VAL A 898 -8.94 29.77 23.97
CA VAL A 898 -10.26 30.40 23.92
C VAL A 898 -11.32 29.32 24.00
N VAL A 899 -12.25 29.45 24.93
CA VAL A 899 -13.38 28.52 25.05
C VAL A 899 -14.65 29.27 24.67
N LEU A 900 -15.41 28.68 23.75
CA LEU A 900 -16.73 29.13 23.36
C LEU A 900 -17.74 28.08 23.81
N GLU A 901 -18.70 28.50 24.62
CA GLU A 901 -19.80 27.68 25.10
C GLU A 901 -21.11 28.14 24.47
N PHE A 902 -21.94 27.17 24.11
CA PHE A 902 -23.25 27.38 23.50
C PHE A 902 -24.27 26.42 24.12
N GLY A 903 -25.56 26.72 23.95
CA GLY A 903 -26.68 26.12 24.69
C GLY A 903 -26.90 24.61 24.55
N ASP A 904 -28.03 24.22 23.95
CA ASP A 904 -28.63 22.86 24.02
C ASP A 904 -27.72 21.70 23.54
N GLY A 905 -26.62 22.01 22.86
CA GLY A 905 -25.59 21.06 22.49
C GLY A 905 -25.78 20.47 21.11
N LEU A 906 -24.69 19.95 20.53
CA LEU A 906 -24.67 19.39 19.18
C LEU A 906 -24.09 17.98 19.15
N TRP A 907 -24.50 17.20 18.15
CA TRP A 907 -23.95 15.89 17.84
C TRP A 907 -22.75 16.02 16.89
N PRO A 908 -21.66 15.26 17.07
CA PRO A 908 -20.53 15.24 16.13
C PRO A 908 -20.96 14.80 14.72
N GLY A 909 -20.90 15.74 13.76
CA GLY A 909 -21.15 15.46 12.34
C GLY A 909 -22.11 16.45 11.69
N TYR A 910 -22.13 16.48 10.35
CA TYR A 910 -23.04 17.35 9.59
C TYR A 910 -24.40 16.67 9.43
N SER A 911 -25.40 17.13 10.18
CA SER A 911 -26.81 16.83 9.97
C SER A 911 -27.56 18.15 9.78
N SER A 912 -28.49 18.19 8.83
CA SER A 912 -29.39 19.33 8.61
C SER A 912 -30.44 19.49 9.70
N ASP A 913 -30.59 18.48 10.56
CA ASP A 913 -31.72 18.33 11.48
C ASP A 913 -31.35 18.72 12.92
N GLN A 914 -30.24 19.46 13.12
CA GLN A 914 -29.82 19.94 14.44
C GLN A 914 -30.33 21.36 14.70
N ASP A 915 -30.79 21.60 15.92
CA ASP A 915 -31.36 22.88 16.34
C ASP A 915 -30.33 24.01 16.33
N ASP A 916 -30.79 25.24 16.05
CA ASP A 916 -29.98 26.45 16.10
C ASP A 916 -29.44 26.69 17.52
N GLN A 917 -28.21 27.20 17.63
CA GLN A 917 -27.49 27.33 18.91
C GLN A 917 -27.21 28.79 19.24
N THR A 918 -27.44 29.17 20.49
CA THR A 918 -27.04 30.49 21.00
C THR A 918 -25.66 30.39 21.66
N VAL A 919 -24.74 31.29 21.30
CA VAL A 919 -23.44 31.42 21.96
C VAL A 919 -23.67 32.11 23.30
N GLU A 920 -23.43 31.40 24.40
CA GLU A 920 -23.74 31.89 25.73
C GLU A 920 -22.56 32.66 26.33
N ARG A 921 -21.35 32.10 26.21
CA ARG A 921 -20.15 32.62 26.86
C ARG A 921 -18.92 32.32 26.02
N VAL A 922 -17.99 33.27 26.04
CA VAL A 922 -16.63 33.07 25.50
C VAL A 922 -15.63 33.61 26.51
N TRP A 923 -14.62 32.84 26.86
CA TRP A 923 -13.58 33.25 27.81
C TRP A 923 -12.21 32.72 27.38
N LEU A 924 -11.16 33.24 28.03
CA LEU A 924 -9.81 32.74 27.91
C LEU A 924 -9.43 31.92 29.13
N GLU A 925 -8.83 30.76 28.87
CA GLU A 925 -8.32 29.85 29.88
C GLU A 925 -6.82 29.68 29.74
N LYS A 926 -6.10 29.63 30.86
CA LYS A 926 -4.67 29.33 30.88
C LYS A 926 -4.43 27.84 30.62
N GLY A 927 -3.49 27.55 29.73
CA GLY A 927 -3.16 26.20 29.28
C GLY A 927 -3.67 25.93 27.85
N LEU A 928 -3.18 24.84 27.28
CA LEU A 928 -3.58 24.38 25.94
C LEU A 928 -4.50 23.18 26.08
N LEU A 929 -5.80 23.43 26.04
CA LEU A 929 -6.79 22.38 25.89
C LEU A 929 -6.73 21.86 24.45
N SER A 930 -7.11 20.59 24.24
CA SER A 930 -7.34 20.07 22.89
C SER A 930 -8.69 19.38 22.83
N GLY A 931 -9.24 19.28 21.62
CA GLY A 931 -10.65 18.94 21.38
C GLY A 931 -11.11 17.52 21.66
N ASN A 932 -10.59 16.88 22.72
CA ASN A 932 -11.01 15.59 23.28
C ASN A 932 -10.73 15.53 24.79
N TRP A 933 -10.37 16.65 25.42
CA TRP A 933 -10.10 16.72 26.85
C TRP A 933 -11.21 17.48 27.55
N TYR A 934 -11.36 17.19 28.84
CA TYR A 934 -12.27 17.89 29.73
C TYR A 934 -12.15 19.40 29.54
N THR A 935 -13.27 20.02 29.17
CA THR A 935 -13.37 21.48 29.10
C THR A 935 -13.95 21.92 30.44
N PRO A 936 -13.14 22.47 31.36
CA PRO A 936 -13.65 22.87 32.65
C PRO A 936 -14.68 23.99 32.50
N PRO A 937 -15.75 24.00 33.30
CA PRO A 937 -16.65 25.14 33.36
C PRO A 937 -15.86 26.37 33.80
N ALA A 938 -16.24 27.57 33.32
CA ALA A 938 -15.52 28.82 33.58
C ALA A 938 -15.26 29.11 35.08
N SER A 939 -16.12 28.60 35.98
CA SER A 939 -15.97 28.71 37.44
C SER A 939 -14.82 27.86 38.03
N GLU A 940 -14.37 26.84 37.31
CA GLU A 940 -13.30 25.92 37.71
C GLU A 940 -12.02 26.10 36.85
N ALA A 941 -12.13 26.82 35.73
CA ALA A 941 -11.04 27.14 34.83
C ALA A 941 -10.07 28.18 35.42
N GLN A 942 -8.78 28.07 35.09
CA GLN A 942 -7.80 29.15 35.35
C GLN A 942 -7.97 30.26 34.31
N THR A 943 -9.04 31.05 34.47
CA THR A 943 -9.41 32.11 33.52
C THR A 943 -8.39 33.26 33.52
N VAL A 944 -8.22 33.90 32.36
CA VAL A 944 -7.34 35.05 32.15
C VAL A 944 -8.08 36.18 31.43
N ARG A 945 -7.63 37.42 31.64
CA ARG A 945 -8.25 38.63 31.05
C ARG A 945 -7.98 38.73 29.56
N TRP A 946 -8.92 39.28 28.79
CA TRP A 946 -8.77 39.48 27.35
C TRP A 946 -7.67 40.48 26.96
N ASP A 947 -7.43 41.49 27.80
CA ASP A 947 -6.38 42.49 27.60
C ASP A 947 -4.96 41.93 27.81
N SER A 948 -4.83 40.70 28.32
CA SER A 948 -3.54 40.00 28.41
C SER A 948 -3.07 39.45 27.06
N LEU A 949 -3.96 39.34 26.07
CA LEU A 949 -3.59 38.88 24.74
C LEU A 949 -2.86 39.99 23.97
N PRO A 950 -1.79 39.64 23.21
CA PRO A 950 -1.15 40.57 22.29
C PRO A 950 -2.17 41.15 21.27
N PRO A 951 -2.16 42.46 20.97
CA PRO A 951 -3.23 43.12 20.21
C PRO A 951 -3.59 42.48 18.86
N LYS A 952 -2.58 41.99 18.10
CA LYS A 952 -2.79 41.33 16.81
C LYS A 952 -3.49 39.97 16.97
N LEU A 953 -3.12 39.21 18.01
CA LEU A 953 -3.70 37.91 18.31
C LEU A 953 -5.14 38.08 18.83
N LEU A 954 -5.37 39.10 19.67
CA LEU A 954 -6.70 39.51 20.11
C LEU A 954 -7.60 39.83 18.92
N SER A 955 -7.18 40.76 18.04
CA SER A 955 -7.92 41.14 16.84
C SER A 955 -8.24 39.93 15.95
N ALA A 956 -7.28 39.03 15.73
CA ALA A 956 -7.51 37.83 14.94
C ALA A 956 -8.51 36.87 15.60
N THR A 957 -8.41 36.69 16.91
CA THR A 957 -9.32 35.83 17.71
C THR A 957 -10.75 36.34 17.61
N LEU A 958 -10.97 37.64 17.84
CA LEU A 958 -12.27 38.29 17.72
C LEU A 958 -12.82 38.18 16.30
N GLY A 959 -11.97 38.32 15.28
CA GLY A 959 -12.34 38.12 13.88
C GLY A 959 -12.91 36.73 13.55
N THR A 960 -12.56 35.69 14.33
CA THR A 960 -13.16 34.36 14.16
C THR A 960 -14.61 34.27 14.64
N LEU A 961 -15.05 35.21 15.50
CA LEU A 961 -16.39 35.28 16.10
C LEU A 961 -17.35 36.20 15.33
N VAL A 962 -16.83 37.11 14.50
CA VAL A 962 -17.65 38.02 13.66
C VAL A 962 -18.72 37.28 12.81
N PRO A 963 -18.45 36.12 12.17
CA PRO A 963 -19.48 35.38 11.43
C PRO A 963 -20.65 34.88 12.30
N LEU A 964 -20.45 34.81 13.62
CA LEU A 964 -21.45 34.43 14.62
C LEU A 964 -22.22 35.65 15.19
N GLY A 965 -21.97 36.85 14.65
CA GLY A 965 -22.66 38.07 15.07
C GLY A 965 -21.99 38.82 16.22
N TRP A 966 -20.74 38.50 16.54
CA TRP A 966 -19.97 39.31 17.50
C TRP A 966 -19.73 40.73 16.95
N SER A 967 -19.99 41.76 17.78
CA SER A 967 -19.93 43.18 17.42
C SER A 967 -18.99 44.00 18.29
#